data_AF-W7K1X8-F1
#
_entry.id   AF-W7K1X8-F1
#
_cell.length_a   1.000
_cell.length_b   1.000
_cell.length_c   1.000
_cell.angle_alpha   90.00
_cell.angle_beta   90.00
_cell.angle_gamma   90.00
#
_symmetry.space_group_name_H-M   'P 1'
#
loop_
_entity.id
_entity.type
_entity.pdbx_description
1 polymer ?
#
loop_
_entity_poly.entity_id
_entity_poly.type
_entity_poly.pdbx_seq_one_letter_code
_entity_poly.pdbx_strand_id
1 'polypeptide(L)'
;MVRSSSRASRPKYYQATSAKELLDQIGQSVHAEVQRDAKKYVSELKGNLSRATYPKDESPKGTTSPDPCHLDYRYHTNVTKGHGKEYPCEDRPEVRFSDTEGAQCDKSKIKDNKGKSEGACAPYRRSSLCDHHLSYMNAGKTNTTDNLLLEVCMAAQYEGQSIRGQHDKHKLDNNNSSSQLCTVLARSFADIGDIIRGRDLYRRDKGEETKLEKNLKEIFKNIYNELTTKNGTKERYNDTDNYFQLREDWWEENRETVWKAITCHVVSGNNYFRHTCSDENHPTATQGNCRCIGATVPTYFDYVPQYLRWFEEWAEDFCRKKKKKLPNVKTNCRGENNKKYCSGDGFDCTKTIRAKYIYAIGDECTKCSFWCGFYKKWLENQKQEFLKQKKKYETEISGGGGRKKRAARSSGSNSNYDGYESKFYNILKGIPEGGLDKFLDLLNKEEVCTKFSEDEGTIDFTKHDNKNNDQKGTFYYSKYCEICPECGVRKGTFEEKPKNESGECDGKKLYTITDYAESTDINVLSFGDERDQIKKKIDEFCDKNDINKQELTEQWKCYEEQDIENDGQDDYKDDVNGSGGICILEKTNGDKNGKKQKTFNDFFHFWVRHLLNDSIEWRDKLKKCIEDPEKKCKNGCNKKCECYERWVDKKKGEWKNIKDHFDKQPGFDQTFPPYYVLEDVLEESYFPIIQEAYGDSTAIQGIKK
;
A
#
# COMPACT_ATOMS: atom_id res chain seq x y z
N MET A 1 54.73 -20.29 29.76
CA MET A 1 53.47 -20.80 29.14
C MET A 1 52.40 -19.72 29.27
N VAL A 2 52.19 -18.96 28.20
CA VAL A 2 51.11 -17.96 28.11
C VAL A 2 49.88 -18.68 27.54
N ARG A 3 48.81 -18.78 28.33
CA ARG A 3 47.52 -19.34 27.87
C ARG A 3 46.86 -18.34 26.93
N SER A 4 46.75 -18.75 25.67
CA SER A 4 45.95 -18.11 24.63
C SER A 4 44.48 -18.06 25.04
N SER A 5 43.95 -16.85 25.20
CA SER A 5 42.52 -16.56 25.33
C SER A 5 41.79 -16.94 24.04
N SER A 6 40.82 -17.86 24.14
CA SER A 6 39.88 -18.18 23.07
C SER A 6 38.97 -16.98 22.82
N ARG A 7 39.08 -16.36 21.63
CA ARG A 7 38.08 -15.40 21.12
C ARG A 7 36.70 -16.05 21.17
N ALA A 8 35.80 -15.49 21.98
CA ALA A 8 34.39 -15.87 22.01
C ALA A 8 33.80 -15.78 20.59
N SER A 9 33.23 -16.87 20.06
CA SER A 9 32.48 -16.84 18.80
C SER A 9 31.31 -15.87 18.94
N ARG A 10 31.19 -14.91 18.04
CA ARG A 10 30.05 -13.99 18.01
C ARG A 10 28.74 -14.79 17.82
N PRO A 11 27.63 -14.47 18.49
CA PRO A 11 26.41 -15.27 18.37
C PRO A 11 25.82 -15.22 16.95
N LYS A 12 25.25 -16.35 16.48
CA LYS A 12 24.76 -16.65 15.11
C LYS A 12 23.96 -15.53 14.43
N TYR A 13 23.21 -14.74 15.19
CA TYR A 13 22.27 -13.72 14.68
C TYR A 13 22.86 -12.31 14.52
N TYR A 14 24.02 -12.02 15.12
CA TYR A 14 24.65 -10.68 15.07
C TYR A 14 25.17 -10.30 13.68
N GLN A 15 25.23 -11.27 12.76
CA GLN A 15 25.70 -11.08 11.39
C GLN A 15 24.56 -10.81 10.40
N ALA A 16 23.30 -10.84 10.85
CA ALA A 16 22.16 -10.57 9.98
C ALA A 16 22.28 -9.18 9.33
N THR A 17 22.22 -9.15 8.01
CA THR A 17 22.38 -7.92 7.21
C THR A 17 21.06 -7.23 6.90
N SER A 18 19.94 -7.93 7.09
CA SER A 18 18.58 -7.49 6.79
C SER A 18 17.57 -8.08 7.76
N ALA A 19 16.35 -7.55 7.81
CA ALA A 19 15.31 -8.07 8.68
C ALA A 19 14.86 -9.45 8.20
N LYS A 20 14.71 -9.64 6.88
CA LYS A 20 14.40 -10.97 6.32
C LYS A 20 15.43 -12.02 6.68
N GLU A 21 16.72 -11.68 6.65
CA GLU A 21 17.78 -12.62 7.03
C GLU A 21 17.70 -12.99 8.51
N LEU A 22 17.55 -12.02 9.41
CA LEU A 22 17.40 -12.28 10.84
C LEU A 22 16.22 -13.21 11.11
N LEU A 23 15.06 -12.90 10.52
CA LEU A 23 13.85 -13.68 10.70
C LEU A 23 14.03 -15.12 10.21
N ASP A 24 14.60 -15.31 9.01
CA ASP A 24 14.82 -16.65 8.45
C ASP A 24 15.87 -17.46 9.25
N GLN A 25 16.90 -16.81 9.80
CA GLN A 25 17.89 -17.46 10.67
C GLN A 25 17.28 -17.94 11.99
N ILE A 26 16.42 -17.13 12.62
CA ILE A 26 15.69 -17.56 13.83
C ILE A 26 14.69 -18.66 13.47
N GLY A 27 13.99 -18.52 12.35
CA GLY A 27 13.07 -19.54 11.83
C GLY A 27 13.76 -20.89 11.64
N GLN A 28 14.99 -20.90 11.12
CA GLN A 28 15.80 -22.11 10.98
C GLN A 28 16.08 -22.78 12.33
N SER A 29 16.42 -22.00 13.36
CA SER A 29 16.66 -22.53 14.70
C SER A 29 15.39 -23.11 15.32
N VAL A 30 14.24 -22.46 15.12
CA VAL A 30 12.92 -22.97 15.56
C VAL A 30 12.56 -24.24 14.80
N HIS A 31 12.74 -24.26 13.48
CA HIS A 31 12.49 -25.44 12.63
C HIS A 31 13.31 -26.65 13.08
N ALA A 32 14.60 -26.47 13.37
CA ALA A 32 15.47 -27.55 13.86
C ALA A 32 14.99 -28.16 15.18
N GLU A 33 14.37 -27.35 16.05
CA GLU A 33 13.76 -27.81 17.30
C GLU A 33 12.44 -28.56 17.03
N VAL A 34 11.53 -27.96 16.26
CA VAL A 34 10.22 -28.55 15.92
C VAL A 34 10.37 -29.86 15.17
N GLN A 35 11.29 -29.92 14.19
CA GLN A 35 11.55 -31.13 13.41
C GLN A 35 12.04 -32.28 14.29
N ARG A 36 12.90 -32.00 15.29
CA ARG A 36 13.39 -33.03 16.23
C ARG A 36 12.25 -33.58 17.10
N ASP A 37 11.30 -32.73 17.47
CA ASP A 37 10.13 -33.11 18.25
C ASP A 37 9.10 -33.88 17.41
N ALA A 38 8.97 -33.55 16.12
CA ALA A 38 8.08 -34.20 15.16
C ALA A 38 8.59 -35.58 14.71
N LYS A 39 9.88 -35.74 14.37
CA LYS A 39 10.44 -37.02 13.86
C LYS A 39 10.22 -38.24 14.77
N LYS A 40 9.89 -38.04 16.04
CA LYS A 40 9.64 -39.11 17.01
C LYS A 40 8.27 -39.79 16.84
N TYR A 41 7.31 -39.22 16.10
CA TYR A 41 5.89 -39.68 16.15
C TYR A 41 5.09 -39.61 14.83
N VAL A 42 5.70 -39.26 13.69
CA VAL A 42 4.94 -38.52 12.64
C VAL A 42 5.04 -39.10 11.21
N SER A 43 5.64 -40.28 11.02
CA SER A 43 5.66 -40.92 9.68
C SER A 43 4.26 -41.14 9.08
N GLU A 44 3.23 -41.28 9.93
CA GLU A 44 1.85 -41.48 9.56
C GLU A 44 1.14 -40.21 9.05
N LEU A 45 1.67 -39.01 9.34
CA LEU A 45 1.10 -37.76 8.82
C LEU A 45 1.55 -37.43 7.40
N LYS A 46 2.57 -38.14 6.90
CA LYS A 46 3.08 -37.93 5.55
C LYS A 46 2.02 -38.32 4.52
N GLY A 47 1.53 -37.32 3.79
CA GLY A 47 0.66 -37.53 2.66
C GLY A 47 1.42 -38.09 1.45
N ASN A 48 0.71 -38.86 0.64
CA ASN A 48 1.17 -39.40 -0.62
C ASN A 48 0.17 -39.03 -1.72
N LEU A 49 0.58 -38.14 -2.63
CA LEU A 49 -0.25 -37.66 -3.71
C LEU A 49 -0.83 -38.80 -4.57
N SER A 50 -0.07 -39.87 -4.82
CA SER A 50 -0.56 -41.01 -5.62
C SER A 50 -1.69 -41.81 -4.99
N ARG A 51 -1.92 -41.65 -3.68
CA ARG A 51 -3.03 -42.26 -2.97
C ARG A 51 -4.23 -41.33 -2.80
N ALA A 52 -4.09 -40.06 -3.18
CA ALA A 52 -5.18 -39.10 -3.08
C ALA A 52 -6.31 -39.48 -4.06
N THR A 53 -7.55 -39.36 -3.58
CA THR A 53 -8.78 -39.76 -4.27
C THR A 53 -9.73 -38.58 -4.37
N TYR A 54 -10.51 -38.51 -5.45
CA TYR A 54 -11.48 -37.43 -5.69
C TYR A 54 -12.69 -37.90 -6.50
N PRO A 55 -13.84 -37.19 -6.42
CA PRO A 55 -15.11 -37.68 -6.95
C PRO A 55 -15.19 -37.81 -8.46
N LYS A 56 -14.33 -37.09 -9.18
CA LYS A 56 -14.26 -37.12 -10.65
C LYS A 56 -13.33 -38.21 -11.18
N ASP A 57 -12.66 -38.95 -10.29
CA ASP A 57 -11.81 -40.06 -10.68
C ASP A 57 -12.64 -41.34 -10.88
N GLU A 58 -12.76 -41.79 -12.12
CA GLU A 58 -13.39 -43.07 -12.44
C GLU A 58 -12.50 -44.26 -12.01
N SER A 59 -11.23 -44.03 -11.68
CA SER A 59 -10.25 -45.05 -11.24
C SER A 59 -9.43 -44.55 -10.04
N PRO A 60 -10.01 -44.50 -8.83
CA PRO A 60 -9.53 -43.70 -7.70
C PRO A 60 -8.18 -44.11 -7.05
N LYS A 61 -7.43 -45.09 -7.57
CA LYS A 61 -6.17 -45.53 -6.95
C LYS A 61 -5.01 -45.49 -7.95
N GLY A 62 -3.98 -44.71 -7.64
CA GLY A 62 -2.72 -44.66 -8.39
C GLY A 62 -2.72 -43.78 -9.65
N THR A 63 -3.81 -43.08 -9.92
CA THR A 63 -4.01 -42.15 -11.04
C THR A 63 -3.41 -40.76 -10.79
N THR A 64 -3.44 -40.30 -9.54
CA THR A 64 -2.89 -39.00 -9.17
C THR A 64 -1.37 -39.01 -9.30
N SER A 65 -0.85 -38.05 -10.07
CA SER A 65 0.60 -37.90 -10.23
C SER A 65 1.29 -37.70 -8.88
N PRO A 66 2.41 -38.40 -8.60
CA PRO A 66 3.24 -38.11 -7.44
C PRO A 66 3.95 -36.75 -7.57
N ASP A 67 4.04 -36.20 -8.78
CA ASP A 67 4.53 -34.84 -9.00
C ASP A 67 3.37 -33.82 -8.86
N PRO A 68 3.44 -32.90 -7.86
CA PRO A 68 2.42 -31.88 -7.68
C PRO A 68 2.32 -30.90 -8.86
N CYS A 69 3.32 -30.81 -9.74
CA CYS A 69 3.27 -29.94 -10.91
C CYS A 69 2.28 -30.41 -11.99
N HIS A 70 1.74 -31.63 -11.86
CA HIS A 70 0.73 -32.17 -12.76
C HIS A 70 -0.69 -32.11 -12.18
N LEU A 71 -0.90 -31.42 -11.05
CA LEU A 71 -2.24 -31.22 -10.54
C LEU A 71 -3.02 -30.23 -11.41
N ASP A 72 -4.31 -30.49 -11.59
CA ASP A 72 -5.24 -29.68 -12.40
C ASP A 72 -6.56 -29.63 -11.63
N TYR A 73 -6.98 -28.42 -11.24
CA TYR A 73 -8.17 -28.22 -10.41
C TYR A 73 -9.45 -28.75 -11.06
N ARG A 74 -9.49 -28.90 -12.39
CA ARG A 74 -10.67 -29.40 -13.11
C ARG A 74 -10.93 -30.87 -12.82
N TYR A 75 -9.87 -31.63 -12.54
CA TYR A 75 -9.89 -33.08 -12.37
C TYR A 75 -9.53 -33.49 -10.95
N HIS A 76 -8.45 -32.95 -10.39
CA HIS A 76 -7.80 -33.42 -9.16
C HIS A 76 -8.28 -32.63 -7.93
N THR A 77 -9.59 -32.62 -7.65
CA THR A 77 -10.16 -31.90 -6.48
C THR A 77 -11.35 -32.61 -5.83
N ASN A 78 -11.45 -32.46 -4.51
CA ASN A 78 -12.56 -32.88 -3.66
C ASN A 78 -13.66 -31.80 -3.53
N VAL A 79 -13.50 -30.65 -4.19
CA VAL A 79 -14.56 -29.63 -4.26
C VAL A 79 -15.68 -30.11 -5.18
N THR A 80 -16.89 -30.21 -4.63
CA THR A 80 -18.06 -30.78 -5.32
C THR A 80 -19.14 -29.76 -5.66
N LYS A 81 -18.98 -28.52 -5.21
CA LYS A 81 -20.01 -27.47 -5.36
C LYS A 81 -20.07 -26.82 -6.75
N GLY A 82 -19.08 -27.07 -7.62
CA GLY A 82 -18.98 -26.55 -8.98
C GLY A 82 -18.99 -25.02 -9.10
N HIS A 83 -19.22 -24.52 -10.32
CA HIS A 83 -19.31 -23.08 -10.65
C HIS A 83 -18.08 -22.27 -10.25
N GLY A 84 -16.88 -22.75 -10.59
CA GLY A 84 -15.61 -22.05 -10.33
C GLY A 84 -15.10 -22.18 -8.89
N LYS A 85 -15.86 -22.80 -7.98
CA LYS A 85 -15.43 -23.00 -6.58
C LYS A 85 -14.23 -23.93 -6.46
N GLU A 86 -14.00 -24.78 -7.44
CA GLU A 86 -12.81 -25.62 -7.56
C GLU A 86 -11.55 -24.84 -7.95
N TYR A 87 -11.66 -23.66 -8.55
CA TYR A 87 -10.50 -22.90 -9.02
C TYR A 87 -9.82 -22.17 -7.85
N PRO A 88 -8.51 -22.38 -7.59
CA PRO A 88 -7.83 -21.79 -6.42
C PRO A 88 -7.80 -20.26 -6.40
N CYS A 89 -7.75 -19.63 -7.57
CA CYS A 89 -7.64 -18.17 -7.71
C CYS A 89 -8.97 -17.50 -8.09
N GLU A 90 -10.11 -18.18 -7.99
CA GLU A 90 -11.43 -17.59 -8.26
C GLU A 90 -11.68 -16.38 -7.35
N ASP A 91 -12.30 -15.33 -7.91
CA ASP A 91 -12.55 -14.05 -7.25
C ASP A 91 -11.30 -13.40 -6.64
N ARG A 92 -10.10 -13.71 -7.16
CA ARG A 92 -8.84 -13.07 -6.75
C ARG A 92 -8.40 -12.06 -7.79
N PRO A 93 -7.97 -10.85 -7.38
CA PRO A 93 -7.35 -9.91 -8.30
C PRO A 93 -6.18 -10.55 -9.05
N GLU A 94 -6.05 -10.30 -10.34
CA GLU A 94 -4.93 -10.79 -11.13
C GLU A 94 -3.59 -10.17 -10.69
N VAL A 95 -3.63 -8.91 -10.23
CA VAL A 95 -2.46 -8.17 -9.77
C VAL A 95 -2.01 -8.68 -8.41
N ARG A 96 -0.73 -9.06 -8.28
CA ARG A 96 -0.12 -9.51 -7.01
C ARG A 96 0.70 -8.42 -6.33
N PHE A 97 1.32 -7.54 -7.11
CA PHE A 97 2.22 -6.48 -6.67
C PHE A 97 1.66 -5.11 -7.06
N SER A 98 0.56 -4.71 -6.43
CA SER A 98 -0.10 -3.45 -6.78
C SER A 98 0.74 -2.23 -6.38
N ASP A 99 0.76 -1.20 -7.23
CA ASP A 99 1.36 0.12 -6.95
C ASP A 99 0.35 1.14 -6.40
N THR A 100 -0.93 0.77 -6.43
CA THR A 100 -2.08 1.60 -6.02
C THR A 100 -2.72 1.09 -4.74
N GLU A 101 -2.81 -0.24 -4.58
CA GLU A 101 -3.42 -0.88 -3.41
C GLU A 101 -2.42 -1.07 -2.26
N GLY A 102 -2.89 -0.82 -1.04
CA GLY A 102 -2.10 -0.89 0.20
C GLY A 102 -2.28 -2.19 0.96
N ALA A 103 -1.66 -2.26 2.15
CA ALA A 103 -1.86 -3.36 3.07
C ALA A 103 -3.23 -3.25 3.75
N GLN A 104 -3.83 -4.39 4.09
CA GLN A 104 -5.09 -4.42 4.81
C GLN A 104 -4.84 -4.50 6.31
N CYS A 105 -5.16 -3.44 7.05
CA CYS A 105 -4.91 -3.37 8.51
C CYS A 105 -6.19 -3.34 9.35
N ASP A 106 -7.39 -3.44 8.77
CA ASP A 106 -8.64 -3.31 9.52
C ASP A 106 -8.92 -4.51 10.45
N LYS A 107 -9.57 -4.27 11.60
CA LYS A 107 -9.97 -5.31 12.56
C LYS A 107 -10.98 -6.33 12.01
N SER A 108 -11.76 -5.93 11.01
CA SER A 108 -12.68 -6.83 10.31
C SER A 108 -11.94 -7.83 9.43
N LYS A 109 -10.71 -7.51 9.01
CA LYS A 109 -9.89 -8.31 8.13
C LYS A 109 -8.71 -8.99 8.82
N ILE A 110 -8.38 -8.60 10.05
CA ILE A 110 -7.29 -9.21 10.81
C ILE A 110 -7.75 -9.57 12.23
N LYS A 111 -7.63 -10.85 12.59
CA LYS A 111 -8.10 -11.44 13.85
C LYS A 111 -7.54 -10.77 15.09
N ASP A 112 -6.26 -10.42 15.06
CA ASP A 112 -5.54 -9.85 16.20
C ASP A 112 -5.75 -8.34 16.39
N ASN A 113 -6.35 -7.66 15.41
CA ASN A 113 -6.45 -6.21 15.44
C ASN A 113 -7.66 -5.81 16.30
N LYS A 114 -7.40 -5.19 17.46
CA LYS A 114 -8.47 -4.77 18.40
C LYS A 114 -8.91 -3.31 18.23
N GLY A 115 -8.17 -2.52 17.45
CA GLY A 115 -8.44 -1.10 17.26
C GLY A 115 -7.67 -0.50 16.09
N LYS A 116 -7.65 0.83 16.04
CA LYS A 116 -6.95 1.60 15.00
C LYS A 116 -5.45 1.71 15.25
N SER A 117 -5.03 1.74 16.51
CA SER A 117 -3.67 2.16 16.88
C SER A 117 -2.64 1.04 17.00
N GLU A 118 -3.04 -0.23 16.98
CA GLU A 118 -2.15 -1.38 17.14
C GLU A 118 -2.66 -2.56 16.30
N GLY A 119 -1.76 -3.26 15.62
CA GLY A 119 -2.13 -4.44 14.85
C GLY A 119 -1.13 -4.84 13.78
N ALA A 120 -1.45 -5.93 13.08
CA ALA A 120 -0.74 -6.35 11.89
C ALA A 120 -1.39 -5.74 10.64
N CYS A 121 -0.68 -5.75 9.52
CA CYS A 121 -1.16 -5.31 8.22
C CYS A 121 -0.90 -6.40 7.19
N ALA A 122 -1.96 -6.98 6.63
CA ALA A 122 -1.82 -8.07 5.66
C ALA A 122 -1.41 -7.47 4.30
N PRO A 123 -0.28 -7.91 3.71
CA PRO A 123 0.17 -7.42 2.42
C PRO A 123 -0.83 -7.77 1.31
N TYR A 124 -0.83 -6.99 0.23
CA TYR A 124 -1.77 -7.19 -0.88
C TYR A 124 -1.67 -8.60 -1.48
N ARG A 125 -0.45 -9.15 -1.58
CA ARG A 125 -0.19 -10.55 -1.94
C ARG A 125 -0.98 -11.53 -1.06
N ARG A 126 -0.87 -11.44 0.27
CA ARG A 126 -1.64 -12.29 1.19
C ARG A 126 -3.14 -12.15 0.94
N SER A 127 -3.66 -10.93 0.79
CA SER A 127 -5.10 -10.71 0.60
C SER A 127 -5.64 -11.35 -0.68
N SER A 128 -4.79 -11.44 -1.72
CA SER A 128 -5.13 -12.00 -3.01
C SER A 128 -4.83 -13.51 -3.13
N LEU A 129 -4.12 -14.13 -2.18
CA LEU A 129 -3.63 -15.52 -2.23
C LEU A 129 -4.66 -16.55 -2.76
N CYS A 130 -4.21 -17.46 -3.63
CA CYS A 130 -5.00 -18.50 -4.28
C CYS A 130 -5.35 -19.68 -3.36
N ASP A 131 -6.34 -19.49 -2.49
CA ASP A 131 -6.87 -20.50 -1.56
C ASP A 131 -8.40 -20.65 -1.63
N HIS A 132 -9.04 -20.13 -2.70
CA HIS A 132 -10.49 -20.03 -2.75
C HIS A 132 -11.16 -21.39 -2.56
N HIS A 133 -10.67 -22.40 -3.28
CA HIS A 133 -11.19 -23.76 -3.28
C HIS A 133 -11.11 -24.44 -1.90
N LEU A 134 -10.12 -24.08 -1.07
CA LEU A 134 -9.98 -24.61 0.29
C LEU A 134 -11.24 -24.32 1.14
N SER A 135 -11.90 -23.18 0.91
CA SER A 135 -13.15 -22.82 1.60
C SER A 135 -14.34 -23.69 1.16
N TYR A 136 -14.21 -24.47 0.08
CA TYR A 136 -15.26 -25.31 -0.50
C TYR A 136 -14.92 -26.80 -0.50
N MET A 137 -13.78 -27.20 0.06
CA MET A 137 -13.44 -28.59 0.30
C MET A 137 -14.56 -29.27 1.09
N ASN A 138 -14.82 -30.53 0.76
CA ASN A 138 -15.73 -31.37 1.51
C ASN A 138 -14.92 -32.14 2.55
N ALA A 139 -15.13 -31.85 3.84
CA ALA A 139 -14.39 -32.47 4.93
C ALA A 139 -14.60 -33.99 5.04
N GLY A 140 -15.75 -34.50 4.60
CA GLY A 140 -16.02 -35.94 4.51
C GLY A 140 -15.29 -36.64 3.36
N LYS A 141 -14.82 -35.88 2.35
CA LYS A 141 -14.03 -36.40 1.21
C LYS A 141 -12.54 -36.07 1.33
N THR A 142 -12.18 -35.03 2.08
CA THR A 142 -10.81 -34.56 2.33
C THR A 142 -10.35 -35.00 3.72
N ASN A 143 -10.70 -36.23 4.12
CA ASN A 143 -10.56 -36.70 5.50
C ASN A 143 -9.24 -37.45 5.78
N THR A 144 -8.40 -37.63 4.76
CA THR A 144 -7.09 -38.30 4.88
C THR A 144 -5.94 -37.30 4.73
N THR A 145 -4.76 -37.69 5.20
CA THR A 145 -3.51 -36.92 5.01
C THR A 145 -3.19 -36.74 3.53
N ASP A 146 -3.47 -37.76 2.70
CA ASP A 146 -3.27 -37.76 1.26
C ASP A 146 -4.17 -36.74 0.54
N ASN A 147 -5.47 -36.72 0.86
CA ASN A 147 -6.42 -35.80 0.24
C ASN A 147 -6.21 -34.36 0.70
N LEU A 148 -5.83 -34.14 1.97
CA LEU A 148 -5.44 -32.80 2.42
C LEU A 148 -4.18 -32.32 1.68
N LEU A 149 -3.17 -33.18 1.50
CA LEU A 149 -1.95 -32.83 0.78
C LEU A 149 -2.25 -32.41 -0.66
N LEU A 150 -3.15 -33.12 -1.34
CA LEU A 150 -3.61 -32.79 -2.70
C LEU A 150 -4.12 -31.34 -2.79
N GLU A 151 -5.07 -30.98 -1.92
CA GLU A 151 -5.73 -29.67 -1.96
C GLU A 151 -4.76 -28.53 -1.59
N VAL A 152 -3.84 -28.78 -0.65
CA VAL A 152 -2.80 -27.82 -0.27
C VAL A 152 -1.77 -27.63 -1.39
N CYS A 153 -1.36 -28.72 -2.06
CA CYS A 153 -0.48 -28.63 -3.23
C CYS A 153 -1.15 -27.88 -4.39
N MET A 154 -2.46 -28.06 -4.59
CA MET A 154 -3.24 -27.30 -5.57
C MET A 154 -3.21 -25.80 -5.27
N ALA A 155 -3.42 -25.40 -4.00
CA ALA A 155 -3.32 -23.99 -3.60
C ALA A 155 -1.93 -23.42 -3.91
N ALA A 156 -0.89 -24.16 -3.51
CA ALA A 156 0.50 -23.78 -3.69
C ALA A 156 0.89 -23.64 -5.18
N GLN A 157 0.54 -24.61 -6.03
CA GLN A 157 0.87 -24.59 -7.45
C GLN A 157 0.26 -23.37 -8.16
N TYR A 158 -1.02 -23.10 -7.95
CA TYR A 158 -1.72 -22.00 -8.62
C TYR A 158 -1.30 -20.63 -8.07
N GLU A 159 -1.01 -20.54 -6.76
CA GLU A 159 -0.39 -19.35 -6.16
C GLU A 159 0.98 -19.06 -6.79
N GLY A 160 1.84 -20.08 -6.90
CA GLY A 160 3.16 -19.98 -7.52
C GLY A 160 3.10 -19.59 -9.01
N GLN A 161 2.17 -20.17 -9.76
CA GLN A 161 1.91 -19.81 -11.16
C GLN A 161 1.49 -18.35 -11.29
N SER A 162 0.58 -17.88 -10.42
CA SER A 162 0.08 -16.52 -10.46
C SER A 162 1.16 -15.49 -10.09
N ILE A 163 1.96 -15.76 -9.05
CA ILE A 163 3.09 -14.91 -8.66
C ILE A 163 4.10 -14.80 -9.80
N ARG A 164 4.51 -15.92 -10.41
CA ARG A 164 5.47 -15.93 -11.51
C ARG A 164 4.95 -15.11 -12.69
N GLY A 165 3.72 -15.36 -13.12
CA GLY A 165 3.12 -14.65 -14.26
C GLY A 165 3.08 -13.13 -14.07
N GLN A 166 2.85 -12.64 -12.85
CA GLN A 166 2.89 -11.20 -12.56
C GLN A 166 4.33 -10.68 -12.40
N HIS A 167 5.18 -11.43 -11.70
CA HIS A 167 6.57 -11.06 -11.51
C HIS A 167 7.32 -10.90 -12.85
N ASP A 168 7.06 -11.79 -13.82
CA ASP A 168 7.68 -11.72 -15.15
C ASP A 168 7.20 -10.49 -15.94
N LYS A 169 5.93 -10.07 -15.77
CA LYS A 169 5.42 -8.80 -16.33
C LYS A 169 6.14 -7.59 -15.71
N HIS A 170 6.30 -7.58 -14.38
CA HIS A 170 6.92 -6.45 -13.67
C HIS A 170 8.45 -6.37 -13.81
N LYS A 171 9.12 -7.48 -14.15
CA LYS A 171 10.56 -7.52 -14.47
C LYS A 171 10.91 -6.72 -15.73
N LEU A 172 9.98 -6.57 -16.66
CA LEU A 172 10.20 -5.80 -17.90
C LEU A 172 10.27 -4.29 -17.63
N ASP A 173 9.67 -3.83 -16.52
CA ASP A 173 9.48 -2.40 -16.23
C ASP A 173 10.40 -1.86 -15.11
N ASN A 174 11.21 -2.68 -14.43
CA ASN A 174 12.08 -2.22 -13.34
C ASN A 174 13.38 -3.03 -13.17
N ASN A 175 14.46 -2.34 -12.76
CA ASN A 175 15.77 -2.84 -12.34
C ASN A 175 15.75 -3.77 -11.09
N ASN A 176 14.73 -4.61 -10.92
CA ASN A 176 14.60 -5.53 -9.78
C ASN A 176 15.19 -6.91 -10.10
N SER A 177 16.16 -7.32 -9.29
CA SER A 177 16.99 -8.50 -9.53
C SER A 177 16.23 -9.83 -9.43
N SER A 178 16.79 -10.87 -10.06
CA SER A 178 16.27 -12.25 -10.12
C SER A 178 16.11 -12.96 -8.76
N SER A 179 16.54 -12.37 -7.64
CA SER A 179 16.41 -12.96 -6.29
C SER A 179 15.04 -12.73 -5.63
N GLN A 180 14.18 -11.85 -6.18
CA GLN A 180 12.90 -11.52 -5.56
C GLN A 180 11.84 -12.62 -5.67
N LEU A 181 11.83 -13.41 -6.75
CA LEU A 181 10.80 -14.44 -6.96
C LEU A 181 10.78 -15.47 -5.82
N CYS A 182 11.94 -16.02 -5.46
CA CYS A 182 12.03 -17.04 -4.41
C CYS A 182 11.57 -16.50 -3.05
N THR A 183 11.86 -15.23 -2.73
CA THR A 183 11.42 -14.58 -1.49
C THR A 183 9.90 -14.40 -1.45
N VAL A 184 9.29 -13.99 -2.56
CA VAL A 184 7.82 -13.86 -2.62
C VAL A 184 7.15 -15.23 -2.50
N LEU A 185 7.67 -16.26 -3.19
CA LEU A 185 7.18 -17.63 -3.06
C LEU A 185 7.33 -18.15 -1.61
N ALA A 186 8.44 -17.83 -0.93
CA ALA A 186 8.64 -18.15 0.48
C ALA A 186 7.59 -17.49 1.40
N ARG A 187 7.23 -16.23 1.14
CA ARG A 187 6.16 -15.52 1.88
C ARG A 187 4.79 -16.17 1.67
N SER A 188 4.42 -16.52 0.43
CA SER A 188 3.16 -17.23 0.16
C SER A 188 3.14 -18.66 0.72
N PHE A 189 4.26 -19.38 0.65
CA PHE A 189 4.41 -20.68 1.27
C PHE A 189 4.18 -20.64 2.79
N ALA A 190 4.78 -19.66 3.47
CA ALA A 190 4.61 -19.47 4.91
C ALA A 190 3.15 -19.10 5.27
N ASP A 191 2.49 -18.28 4.46
CA ASP A 191 1.07 -17.94 4.66
C ASP A 191 0.14 -19.13 4.43
N ILE A 192 0.40 -19.97 3.42
CA ILE A 192 -0.32 -21.25 3.24
C ILE A 192 -0.10 -22.14 4.47
N GLY A 193 1.13 -22.22 4.98
CA GLY A 193 1.43 -22.96 6.21
C GLY A 193 0.65 -22.46 7.42
N ASP A 194 0.52 -21.14 7.58
CA ASP A 194 -0.28 -20.56 8.67
C ASP A 194 -1.78 -20.79 8.51
N ILE A 195 -2.30 -20.83 7.27
CA ILE A 195 -3.70 -21.21 7.00
C ILE A 195 -3.92 -22.64 7.51
N ILE A 196 -3.09 -23.59 7.07
CA ILE A 196 -3.27 -25.01 7.43
C ILE A 196 -3.10 -25.24 8.93
N ARG A 197 -2.15 -24.55 9.57
CA ARG A 197 -1.90 -24.64 11.01
C ARG A 197 -2.92 -23.92 11.89
N GLY A 198 -3.89 -23.20 11.30
CA GLY A 198 -4.87 -22.41 12.04
C GLY A 198 -4.25 -21.18 12.75
N ARG A 199 -3.12 -20.70 12.22
CA ARG A 199 -2.33 -19.56 12.73
C ARG A 199 -2.54 -18.28 11.93
N ASP A 200 -3.10 -18.40 10.73
CA ASP A 200 -3.34 -17.25 9.85
C ASP A 200 -4.26 -16.20 10.50
N LEU A 201 -3.80 -14.95 10.46
CA LEU A 201 -4.46 -13.81 11.07
C LEU A 201 -5.50 -13.18 10.12
N TYR A 202 -5.47 -13.49 8.83
CA TYR A 202 -6.31 -12.84 7.82
C TYR A 202 -7.73 -13.43 7.79
N ARG A 203 -8.74 -12.55 7.78
CA ARG A 203 -10.16 -12.91 7.76
C ARG A 203 -10.78 -12.62 6.40
N ARG A 204 -11.16 -13.68 5.69
CA ARG A 204 -11.88 -13.59 4.41
C ARG A 204 -13.38 -13.34 4.61
N ASP A 205 -14.02 -14.15 5.45
CA ASP A 205 -15.46 -14.13 5.69
C ASP A 205 -15.86 -13.22 6.87
N LYS A 206 -17.14 -12.81 6.90
CA LYS A 206 -17.74 -12.13 8.06
C LYS A 206 -18.10 -13.18 9.12
N GLY A 207 -17.51 -13.09 10.30
CA GLY A 207 -17.80 -13.98 11.44
C GLY A 207 -16.60 -14.16 12.36
N GLU A 208 -16.83 -14.78 13.53
CA GLU A 208 -15.74 -15.10 14.46
C GLU A 208 -14.84 -16.24 13.94
N GLU A 209 -15.42 -17.16 13.16
CA GLU A 209 -14.75 -18.32 12.56
C GLU A 209 -15.12 -18.46 11.07
N THR A 210 -14.10 -18.53 10.20
CA THR A 210 -14.26 -18.59 8.75
C THR A 210 -14.71 -19.98 8.31
N LYS A 211 -15.32 -20.07 7.13
CA LYS A 211 -15.74 -21.36 6.56
C LYS A 211 -14.54 -22.30 6.34
N LEU A 212 -13.42 -21.73 5.90
CA LEU A 212 -12.15 -22.44 5.75
C LEU A 212 -11.65 -23.05 7.06
N GLU A 213 -11.64 -22.28 8.16
CA GLU A 213 -11.15 -22.78 9.45
C GLU A 213 -12.04 -23.91 9.98
N LYS A 214 -13.37 -23.82 9.80
CA LYS A 214 -14.30 -24.90 10.15
C LYS A 214 -14.00 -26.19 9.39
N ASN A 215 -13.80 -26.09 8.07
CA ASN A 215 -13.44 -27.24 7.25
C ASN A 215 -12.12 -27.87 7.71
N LEU A 216 -11.09 -27.06 7.96
CA LEU A 216 -9.79 -27.56 8.42
C LEU A 216 -9.92 -28.26 9.79
N LYS A 217 -10.67 -27.70 10.74
CA LYS A 217 -10.95 -28.37 12.03
C LYS A 217 -11.59 -29.74 11.85
N GLU A 218 -12.58 -29.84 10.97
CA GLU A 218 -13.28 -31.10 10.70
C GLU A 218 -12.36 -32.13 10.02
N ILE A 219 -11.53 -31.70 9.07
CA ILE A 219 -10.52 -32.56 8.43
C ILE A 219 -9.51 -33.08 9.45
N PHE A 220 -8.94 -32.21 10.28
CA PHE A 220 -7.97 -32.61 11.29
C PHE A 220 -8.57 -33.46 12.41
N LYS A 221 -9.86 -33.28 12.73
CA LYS A 221 -10.61 -34.21 13.59
C LYS A 221 -10.66 -35.62 13.00
N ASN A 222 -10.89 -35.75 11.69
CA ASN A 222 -10.91 -37.05 11.03
C ASN A 222 -9.53 -37.70 11.02
N ILE A 223 -8.47 -36.94 10.67
CA ILE A 223 -7.09 -37.40 10.73
C ILE A 223 -6.71 -37.86 12.15
N TYR A 224 -7.10 -37.09 13.17
CA TYR A 224 -6.90 -37.45 14.58
C TYR A 224 -7.56 -38.79 14.95
N ASN A 225 -8.82 -38.99 14.55
CA ASN A 225 -9.56 -40.22 14.83
C ASN A 225 -8.90 -41.43 14.15
N GLU A 226 -8.42 -41.30 12.91
CA GLU A 226 -7.71 -42.37 12.21
C GLU A 226 -6.37 -42.73 12.87
N LEU A 227 -5.60 -41.74 13.34
CA LEU A 227 -4.33 -41.98 14.01
C LEU A 227 -4.51 -42.67 15.37
N THR A 228 -5.50 -42.20 16.13
CA THR A 228 -5.75 -42.71 17.49
C THR A 228 -6.37 -44.10 17.51
N THR A 229 -7.08 -44.50 16.45
CA THR A 229 -7.59 -45.86 16.28
C THR A 229 -6.52 -46.86 15.84
N LYS A 230 -5.51 -46.42 15.06
CA LYS A 230 -4.44 -47.29 14.58
C LYS A 230 -3.32 -47.50 15.60
N ASN A 231 -2.83 -46.44 16.24
CA ASN A 231 -1.52 -46.45 16.90
C ASN A 231 -1.51 -45.97 18.37
N GLY A 232 -2.66 -45.62 18.96
CA GLY A 232 -2.72 -45.21 20.38
C GLY A 232 -2.05 -43.86 20.70
N THR A 233 -1.72 -43.04 19.69
CA THR A 233 -1.02 -41.74 19.79
C THR A 233 -1.81 -40.61 20.49
N LYS A 234 -2.87 -40.95 21.23
CA LYS A 234 -3.71 -40.00 21.99
C LYS A 234 -2.88 -39.14 22.94
N GLU A 235 -1.82 -39.68 23.53
CA GLU A 235 -1.02 -38.99 24.54
C GLU A 235 -0.25 -37.77 24.01
N ARG A 236 0.15 -37.77 22.73
CA ARG A 236 0.83 -36.62 22.10
C ARG A 236 -0.16 -35.51 21.78
N TYR A 237 -1.32 -35.86 21.23
CA TYR A 237 -2.28 -34.90 20.68
C TYR A 237 -3.47 -34.72 21.62
N ASN A 238 -3.30 -33.84 22.61
CA ASN A 238 -4.31 -33.59 23.65
C ASN A 238 -5.26 -32.42 23.32
N ASP A 239 -4.92 -31.59 22.33
CA ASP A 239 -5.82 -30.54 21.82
C ASP A 239 -6.82 -31.14 20.84
N THR A 240 -8.08 -31.26 21.29
CA THR A 240 -9.19 -31.80 20.50
C THR A 240 -10.14 -30.72 19.98
N ASP A 241 -9.86 -29.44 20.27
CA ASP A 241 -10.66 -28.30 19.81
C ASP A 241 -10.10 -27.72 18.51
N ASN A 242 -8.79 -27.48 18.46
CA ASN A 242 -8.13 -26.84 17.31
C ASN A 242 -7.11 -27.75 16.63
N TYR A 243 -6.64 -28.78 17.33
CA TYR A 243 -5.62 -29.72 16.86
C TYR A 243 -4.27 -29.06 16.54
N PHE A 244 -3.88 -28.00 17.23
CA PHE A 244 -2.70 -27.18 16.85
C PHE A 244 -1.42 -28.01 16.68
N GLN A 245 -1.11 -28.88 17.63
CA GLN A 245 0.09 -29.72 17.57
C GLN A 245 0.04 -30.74 16.41
N LEU A 246 -1.12 -31.33 16.14
CA LEU A 246 -1.32 -32.25 15.01
C LEU A 246 -1.16 -31.52 13.67
N ARG A 247 -1.67 -30.29 13.57
CA ARG A 247 -1.55 -29.48 12.36
C ARG A 247 -0.11 -29.01 12.12
N GLU A 248 0.62 -28.65 13.18
CA GLU A 248 2.04 -28.28 13.10
C GLU A 248 2.90 -29.46 12.62
N ASP A 249 2.69 -30.64 13.21
CA ASP A 249 3.37 -31.87 12.80
C ASP A 249 3.00 -32.26 11.35
N TRP A 250 1.73 -32.14 10.95
CA TRP A 250 1.29 -32.43 9.58
C TRP A 250 1.97 -31.49 8.58
N TRP A 251 2.05 -30.19 8.90
CA TRP A 251 2.74 -29.24 8.04
C TRP A 251 4.21 -29.61 7.87
N GLU A 252 4.94 -29.89 8.96
CA GLU A 252 6.36 -30.25 8.89
C GLU A 252 6.63 -31.47 7.98
N GLU A 253 5.81 -32.52 8.07
CA GLU A 253 5.98 -33.70 7.21
C GLU A 253 5.69 -33.42 5.74
N ASN A 254 4.81 -32.47 5.44
CA ASN A 254 4.29 -32.26 4.09
C ASN A 254 4.88 -31.02 3.40
N ARG A 255 5.55 -30.12 4.13
CA ARG A 255 6.05 -28.82 3.65
C ARG A 255 6.96 -28.93 2.43
N GLU A 256 7.75 -29.99 2.31
CA GLU A 256 8.62 -30.23 1.16
C GLU A 256 7.84 -30.45 -0.14
N THR A 257 6.78 -31.26 -0.09
CA THR A 257 5.91 -31.50 -1.25
C THR A 257 5.15 -30.23 -1.62
N VAL A 258 4.70 -29.45 -0.63
CA VAL A 258 4.05 -28.15 -0.84
C VAL A 258 5.03 -27.13 -1.44
N TRP A 259 6.29 -27.12 -1.00
CA TRP A 259 7.33 -26.28 -1.59
C TRP A 259 7.61 -26.66 -3.05
N LYS A 260 7.65 -27.96 -3.36
CA LYS A 260 7.72 -28.44 -4.74
C LYS A 260 6.55 -27.90 -5.55
N ALA A 261 5.32 -27.94 -5.03
CA ALA A 261 4.14 -27.41 -5.71
C ALA A 261 4.25 -25.89 -6.01
N ILE A 262 4.58 -25.05 -5.03
CA ILE A 262 4.63 -23.58 -5.22
C ILE A 262 5.77 -23.13 -6.15
N THR A 263 6.81 -23.95 -6.29
CA THR A 263 7.95 -23.67 -7.17
C THR A 263 7.86 -24.38 -8.53
N CYS A 264 6.71 -24.99 -8.87
CA CYS A 264 6.51 -25.60 -10.18
C CYS A 264 6.76 -24.60 -11.32
N HIS A 265 7.53 -25.00 -12.32
CA HIS A 265 7.91 -24.20 -13.49
C HIS A 265 8.69 -22.90 -13.19
N VAL A 266 9.34 -22.79 -12.03
CA VAL A 266 10.37 -21.75 -11.84
C VAL A 266 11.59 -22.12 -12.68
N VAL A 267 11.96 -21.23 -13.60
CA VAL A 267 13.12 -21.42 -14.49
C VAL A 267 14.43 -21.16 -13.77
N SER A 268 15.53 -21.71 -14.30
CA SER A 268 16.91 -21.50 -13.82
C SER A 268 17.26 -20.01 -13.73
N GLY A 269 18.13 -19.64 -12.79
CA GLY A 269 18.60 -18.28 -12.54
C GLY A 269 17.92 -17.53 -11.38
N ASN A 270 16.97 -18.17 -10.68
CA ASN A 270 16.32 -17.62 -9.48
C ASN A 270 16.85 -18.34 -8.23
N ASN A 271 17.66 -17.63 -7.44
CA ASN A 271 18.21 -18.16 -6.19
C ASN A 271 17.54 -17.55 -4.95
N TYR A 272 17.31 -18.39 -3.94
CA TYR A 272 16.89 -17.90 -2.63
C TYR A 272 18.00 -17.05 -2.00
N PHE A 273 17.62 -15.98 -1.30
CA PHE A 273 18.56 -14.94 -0.88
C PHE A 273 19.57 -15.41 0.17
N ARG A 274 19.25 -16.43 0.95
CA ARG A 274 20.19 -17.11 1.84
C ARG A 274 20.71 -18.39 1.21
N HIS A 275 21.98 -18.68 1.47
CA HIS A 275 22.53 -20.01 1.23
C HIS A 275 22.10 -20.90 2.40
N THR A 276 21.17 -21.81 2.14
CA THR A 276 20.56 -22.71 3.14
C THR A 276 20.57 -24.16 2.71
N CYS A 277 21.02 -24.44 1.49
CA CYS A 277 21.14 -25.80 0.97
C CYS A 277 22.41 -26.49 1.50
N SER A 278 22.41 -27.82 1.56
CA SER A 278 23.50 -28.65 2.11
C SER A 278 23.63 -28.57 3.64
N ASP A 279 24.84 -28.71 4.20
CA ASP A 279 25.06 -28.68 5.64
C ASP A 279 25.30 -27.25 6.17
N GLU A 280 25.08 -27.05 7.47
CA GLU A 280 25.23 -25.74 8.11
C GLU A 280 26.67 -25.18 8.06
N ASN A 281 27.68 -26.03 7.89
CA ASN A 281 29.08 -25.59 7.81
C ASN A 281 29.48 -25.15 6.40
N HIS A 282 28.82 -25.68 5.36
CA HIS A 282 29.06 -25.38 3.95
C HIS A 282 27.75 -25.09 3.20
N PRO A 283 27.03 -24.02 3.58
CA PRO A 283 25.77 -23.69 2.95
C PRO A 283 25.96 -23.30 1.49
N THR A 284 25.10 -23.83 0.63
CA THR A 284 25.09 -23.56 -0.81
C THR A 284 23.82 -22.83 -1.23
N ALA A 285 23.88 -22.16 -2.38
CA ALA A 285 22.71 -21.57 -3.03
C ALA A 285 21.77 -22.67 -3.57
N THR A 286 20.53 -22.29 -3.84
CA THR A 286 19.57 -23.12 -4.58
C THR A 286 20.05 -23.41 -6.01
N GLN A 287 19.44 -24.37 -6.69
CA GLN A 287 19.80 -24.77 -8.07
C GLN A 287 19.20 -23.86 -9.15
N GLY A 288 19.03 -22.56 -8.87
CA GLY A 288 18.45 -21.59 -9.80
C GLY A 288 16.93 -21.69 -10.00
N ASN A 289 16.24 -22.62 -9.35
CA ASN A 289 14.79 -22.81 -9.44
C ASN A 289 14.09 -22.67 -8.07
N CYS A 290 14.69 -21.89 -7.15
CA CYS A 290 14.27 -21.76 -5.75
C CYS A 290 14.23 -23.08 -4.97
N ARG A 291 14.93 -24.14 -5.40
CA ARG A 291 15.00 -25.43 -4.69
C ARG A 291 16.44 -25.81 -4.37
N CYS A 292 16.61 -26.50 -3.25
CA CYS A 292 17.82 -27.24 -2.97
C CYS A 292 17.80 -28.60 -3.68
N ILE A 293 18.92 -29.34 -3.65
CA ILE A 293 19.00 -30.71 -4.16
C ILE A 293 17.90 -31.55 -3.50
N GLY A 294 17.21 -32.37 -4.31
CA GLY A 294 16.11 -33.21 -3.84
C GLY A 294 14.78 -32.46 -3.66
N ALA A 295 14.70 -31.19 -4.04
CA ALA A 295 13.55 -30.31 -3.81
C ALA A 295 13.30 -29.93 -2.34
N THR A 296 14.33 -30.04 -1.50
CA THR A 296 14.25 -29.58 -0.10
C THR A 296 14.03 -28.07 -0.02
N VAL A 297 13.35 -27.63 1.06
CA VAL A 297 12.88 -26.26 1.24
C VAL A 297 14.03 -25.35 1.70
N PRO A 298 14.40 -24.30 0.96
CA PRO A 298 15.50 -23.39 1.31
C PRO A 298 15.08 -22.30 2.31
N THR A 299 13.79 -22.11 2.55
CA THR A 299 13.26 -21.08 3.44
C THR A 299 12.78 -21.66 4.77
N TYR A 300 12.79 -20.82 5.79
CA TYR A 300 12.26 -21.10 7.13
C TYR A 300 11.23 -20.05 7.56
N PHE A 301 10.71 -19.26 6.62
CA PHE A 301 9.66 -18.26 6.86
C PHE A 301 8.39 -18.89 7.43
N ASP A 302 8.08 -20.14 7.10
CA ASP A 302 6.96 -20.87 7.72
C ASP A 302 7.17 -21.11 9.23
N TYR A 303 8.35 -20.85 9.79
CA TYR A 303 8.60 -20.87 11.23
C TYR A 303 8.83 -19.48 11.85
N VAL A 304 8.55 -18.42 11.08
CA VAL A 304 8.56 -17.03 11.55
C VAL A 304 7.13 -16.59 11.84
N PRO A 305 6.80 -15.95 12.97
CA PRO A 305 5.46 -15.42 13.24
C PRO A 305 4.92 -14.53 12.12
N GLN A 306 3.67 -14.76 11.69
CA GLN A 306 3.09 -14.13 10.50
C GLN A 306 3.19 -12.60 10.49
N TYR A 307 2.91 -11.97 11.62
CA TYR A 307 3.00 -10.52 11.76
C TYR A 307 4.39 -9.96 11.41
N LEU A 308 5.47 -10.63 11.81
CA LEU A 308 6.83 -10.17 11.52
C LEU A 308 7.15 -10.27 10.03
N ARG A 309 6.69 -11.35 9.37
CA ARG A 309 6.83 -11.49 7.91
C ARG A 309 6.08 -10.41 7.16
N TRP A 310 4.87 -10.09 7.60
CA TRP A 310 4.08 -9.02 6.99
C TRP A 310 4.68 -7.63 7.23
N PHE A 311 5.29 -7.39 8.39
CA PHE A 311 5.94 -6.11 8.66
C PHE A 311 7.21 -5.92 7.83
N GLU A 312 7.99 -7.00 7.66
CA GLU A 312 9.14 -7.03 6.76
C GLU A 312 8.72 -6.83 5.30
N GLU A 313 7.71 -7.56 4.81
CA GLU A 313 7.16 -7.40 3.46
C GLU A 313 6.60 -5.99 3.22
N TRP A 314 5.94 -5.41 4.22
CA TRP A 314 5.43 -4.04 4.17
C TRP A 314 6.56 -3.03 3.98
N ALA A 315 7.69 -3.18 4.67
CA ALA A 315 8.81 -2.24 4.55
C ALA A 315 9.44 -2.29 3.15
N GLU A 316 9.68 -3.50 2.61
CA GLU A 316 10.17 -3.64 1.24
C GLU A 316 9.19 -3.05 0.21
N ASP A 317 7.88 -3.31 0.38
CA ASP A 317 6.84 -2.79 -0.52
C ASP A 317 6.71 -1.27 -0.45
N PHE A 318 6.80 -0.69 0.74
CA PHE A 318 6.85 0.75 0.96
C PHE A 318 8.01 1.38 0.19
N CYS A 319 9.23 0.86 0.36
CA CYS A 319 10.42 1.37 -0.32
C CYS A 319 10.31 1.24 -1.84
N ARG A 320 9.80 0.09 -2.33
CA ARG A 320 9.54 -0.14 -3.77
C ARG A 320 8.57 0.89 -4.33
N LYS A 321 7.44 1.11 -3.67
CA LYS A 321 6.41 2.08 -4.08
C LYS A 321 6.92 3.52 -4.01
N LYS A 322 7.71 3.87 -2.97
CA LYS A 322 8.30 5.20 -2.84
C LYS A 322 9.23 5.51 -4.03
N LYS A 323 10.06 4.55 -4.43
CA LYS A 323 10.93 4.66 -5.63
C LYS A 323 10.17 4.85 -6.93
N LYS A 324 8.94 4.32 -7.04
CA LYS A 324 8.09 4.53 -8.22
C LYS A 324 7.38 5.90 -8.19
N LYS A 325 6.88 6.32 -7.02
CA LYS A 325 6.08 7.54 -6.89
C LYS A 325 6.91 8.83 -6.94
N LEU A 326 8.12 8.83 -6.36
CA LEU A 326 8.96 10.02 -6.30
C LEU A 326 9.41 10.56 -7.68
N PRO A 327 9.84 9.73 -8.64
CA PRO A 327 10.14 10.19 -10.00
C PRO A 327 8.95 10.86 -10.68
N ASN A 328 7.73 10.36 -10.49
CA ASN A 328 6.53 10.99 -11.03
C ASN A 328 6.28 12.37 -10.41
N VAL A 329 6.44 12.50 -9.09
CA VAL A 329 6.37 13.80 -8.41
C VAL A 329 7.45 14.74 -8.94
N LYS A 330 8.71 14.30 -9.03
CA LYS A 330 9.83 15.10 -9.54
C LYS A 330 9.57 15.59 -10.96
N THR A 331 9.19 14.69 -11.86
CA THR A 331 8.97 15.01 -13.27
C THR A 331 7.82 16.00 -13.44
N ASN A 332 6.72 15.83 -12.71
CA ASN A 332 5.59 16.75 -12.80
C ASN A 332 5.86 18.11 -12.13
N CYS A 333 6.77 18.17 -11.15
CA CYS A 333 7.10 19.40 -10.42
C CYS A 333 8.33 20.16 -10.91
N ARG A 334 9.25 19.49 -11.61
CA ARG A 334 10.50 20.07 -12.13
C ARG A 334 10.67 19.91 -13.64
N GLY A 335 9.84 19.10 -14.29
CA GLY A 335 9.96 18.80 -15.72
C GLY A 335 11.15 17.89 -16.04
N GLU A 336 11.21 17.43 -17.28
CA GLU A 336 12.40 16.73 -17.78
C GLU A 336 13.60 17.67 -17.77
N ASN A 337 14.76 17.19 -17.30
CA ASN A 337 16.00 17.97 -17.18
C ASN A 337 15.86 19.26 -16.34
N ASN A 338 14.94 19.29 -15.38
CA ASN A 338 14.68 20.42 -14.49
C ASN A 338 14.29 21.71 -15.24
N LYS A 339 13.55 21.63 -16.34
CA LYS A 339 13.15 22.81 -17.14
C LYS A 339 12.13 23.75 -16.46
N LYS A 340 11.50 23.34 -15.35
CA LYS A 340 10.53 24.15 -14.60
C LYS A 340 10.72 24.05 -13.09
N TYR A 341 10.05 24.94 -12.36
CA TYR A 341 10.06 24.93 -10.90
C TYR A 341 8.68 25.24 -10.33
N CYS A 342 7.94 24.18 -10.00
CA CYS A 342 6.61 24.27 -9.43
C CYS A 342 6.63 24.07 -7.91
N SER A 343 5.71 24.69 -7.19
CA SER A 343 5.41 24.30 -5.81
C SER A 343 4.48 23.10 -5.74
N GLY A 344 4.42 22.44 -4.58
CA GLY A 344 3.38 21.43 -4.30
C GLY A 344 1.96 21.99 -4.26
N ASP A 345 1.82 23.32 -4.25
CA ASP A 345 0.55 24.02 -4.42
C ASP A 345 0.32 24.43 -5.88
N GLY A 346 1.14 23.91 -6.79
CA GLY A 346 0.98 24.10 -8.22
C GLY A 346 1.23 25.52 -8.69
N PHE A 347 2.00 26.32 -7.95
CA PHE A 347 2.46 27.63 -8.39
C PHE A 347 3.74 27.50 -9.22
N ASP A 348 3.84 28.24 -10.33
CA ASP A 348 5.11 28.47 -11.02
C ASP A 348 5.96 29.43 -10.19
N CYS A 349 7.02 28.90 -9.58
CA CYS A 349 7.88 29.67 -8.69
C CYS A 349 8.78 30.66 -9.44
N THR A 350 8.87 30.59 -10.77
CA THR A 350 9.62 31.60 -11.55
C THR A 350 8.86 32.92 -11.66
N LYS A 351 7.53 32.84 -11.68
CA LYS A 351 6.60 33.97 -11.79
C LYS A 351 5.93 34.36 -10.46
N THR A 352 5.81 33.42 -9.52
CA THR A 352 5.20 33.67 -8.20
C THR A 352 6.13 34.45 -7.27
N ILE A 353 5.61 35.50 -6.63
CA ILE A 353 6.28 36.31 -5.61
C ILE A 353 5.32 36.45 -4.43
N ARG A 354 5.43 35.52 -3.47
CA ARG A 354 4.50 35.41 -2.33
C ARG A 354 4.53 36.65 -1.44
N ALA A 355 5.72 37.21 -1.21
CA ALA A 355 5.88 38.43 -0.40
C ALA A 355 5.15 39.65 -1.00
N LYS A 356 4.89 39.65 -2.31
CA LYS A 356 4.14 40.69 -3.02
C LYS A 356 2.70 40.29 -3.34
N TYR A 357 2.24 39.13 -2.89
CA TYR A 357 0.91 38.59 -3.18
C TYR A 357 0.65 38.34 -4.69
N ILE A 358 1.70 38.13 -5.47
CA ILE A 358 1.63 37.79 -6.89
C ILE A 358 1.75 36.27 -7.02
N TYR A 359 0.75 35.62 -7.60
CA TYR A 359 0.69 34.17 -7.71
C TYR A 359 0.40 33.74 -9.14
N ALA A 360 1.32 32.98 -9.73
CA ALA A 360 1.16 32.38 -11.05
C ALA A 360 1.03 30.87 -10.86
N ILE A 361 -0.01 30.27 -11.43
CA ILE A 361 -0.24 28.83 -11.31
C ILE A 361 0.45 28.12 -12.45
N GLY A 362 0.44 28.64 -13.69
CA GLY A 362 1.03 27.92 -14.81
C GLY A 362 0.31 26.59 -15.09
N ASP A 363 -0.14 26.42 -16.31
CA ASP A 363 -0.76 25.19 -16.81
C ASP A 363 0.04 23.92 -16.42
N GLU A 364 1.36 23.98 -16.61
CA GLU A 364 2.31 22.91 -16.35
C GLU A 364 2.53 22.58 -14.86
N CYS A 365 2.23 23.51 -13.96
CA CYS A 365 2.46 23.35 -12.52
C CYS A 365 1.21 22.89 -11.77
N THR A 366 0.01 23.02 -12.36
CA THR A 366 -1.21 22.39 -11.80
C THR A 366 -1.02 20.88 -11.61
N LYS A 367 -0.32 20.23 -12.54
CA LYS A 367 0.03 18.79 -12.47
C LYS A 367 0.82 18.46 -11.20
N CYS A 368 1.77 19.33 -10.83
CA CYS A 368 2.58 19.14 -9.63
C CYS A 368 1.71 19.07 -8.37
N SER A 369 0.74 19.97 -8.21
CA SER A 369 -0.08 19.97 -7.01
C SER A 369 -0.88 18.69 -6.83
N PHE A 370 -1.47 18.22 -7.93
CA PHE A 370 -2.23 16.99 -7.94
C PHE A 370 -1.36 15.78 -7.56
N TRP A 371 -0.20 15.61 -8.20
CA TRP A 371 0.74 14.53 -7.88
C TRP A 371 1.27 14.60 -6.44
N CYS A 372 1.58 15.80 -5.96
CA CYS A 372 1.95 16.04 -4.57
C CYS A 372 0.81 15.66 -3.61
N GLY A 373 -0.44 15.98 -3.93
CA GLY A 373 -1.62 15.58 -3.17
C GLY A 373 -1.75 14.07 -3.02
N PHE A 374 -1.62 13.31 -4.12
CA PHE A 374 -1.65 11.84 -4.08
C PHE A 374 -0.48 11.25 -3.30
N TYR A 375 0.73 11.77 -3.52
CA TYR A 375 1.91 11.31 -2.81
C TYR A 375 1.79 11.54 -1.31
N LYS A 376 1.39 12.75 -0.88
CA LYS A 376 1.13 13.09 0.53
C LYS A 376 0.08 12.14 1.15
N LYS A 377 -1.03 11.90 0.45
CA LYS A 377 -2.09 10.97 0.90
C LYS A 377 -1.61 9.54 1.07
N TRP A 378 -0.90 9.02 0.07
CA TRP A 378 -0.33 7.68 0.12
C TRP A 378 0.67 7.57 1.28
N LEU A 379 1.55 8.56 1.43
CA LEU A 379 2.59 8.57 2.47
C LEU A 379 2.00 8.60 3.89
N GLU A 380 0.95 9.40 4.10
CA GLU A 380 0.25 9.44 5.40
C GLU A 380 -0.42 8.09 5.72
N ASN A 381 -1.04 7.43 4.72
CA ASN A 381 -1.57 6.08 4.93
C ASN A 381 -0.46 5.09 5.32
N GLN A 382 0.68 5.11 4.62
CA GLN A 382 1.84 4.28 4.94
C GLN A 382 2.39 4.56 6.35
N LYS A 383 2.42 5.82 6.77
CA LYS A 383 2.80 6.22 8.13
C LYS A 383 1.87 5.61 9.17
N GLN A 384 0.56 5.63 8.95
CA GLN A 384 -0.39 5.01 9.87
C GLN A 384 -0.22 3.48 9.95
N GLU A 385 0.03 2.81 8.82
CA GLU A 385 0.34 1.37 8.76
C GLU A 385 1.62 1.06 9.54
N PHE A 386 2.68 1.86 9.35
CA PHE A 386 3.95 1.75 10.07
C PHE A 386 3.76 1.87 11.58
N LEU A 387 3.13 2.95 12.04
CA LEU A 387 2.93 3.21 13.47
C LEU A 387 2.13 2.09 14.14
N LYS A 388 1.13 1.55 13.43
CA LYS A 388 0.32 0.44 13.90
C LYS A 388 1.13 -0.85 14.10
N GLN A 389 2.00 -1.16 13.13
CA GLN A 389 2.88 -2.32 13.19
C GLN A 389 3.98 -2.13 14.24
N LYS A 390 4.65 -0.97 14.27
CA LYS A 390 5.63 -0.61 15.31
C LYS A 390 5.09 -0.86 16.71
N LYS A 391 3.87 -0.39 17.01
CA LYS A 391 3.22 -0.62 18.31
C LYS A 391 2.91 -2.10 18.57
N LYS A 392 2.55 -2.87 17.54
CA LYS A 392 2.41 -4.32 17.67
C LYS A 392 3.75 -4.97 18.02
N TYR A 393 4.85 -4.60 17.35
CA TYR A 393 6.19 -5.10 17.68
C TYR A 393 6.53 -4.85 19.15
N GLU A 394 6.37 -3.62 19.62
CA GLU A 394 6.58 -3.24 21.03
C GLU A 394 5.77 -4.13 21.97
N THR A 395 4.51 -4.38 21.67
CA THR A 395 3.61 -5.22 22.48
C THR A 395 4.06 -6.68 22.50
N GLU A 396 4.47 -7.22 21.34
CA GLU A 396 4.95 -8.59 21.21
C GLU A 396 6.29 -8.81 21.96
N ILE A 397 7.18 -7.80 21.94
CA ILE A 397 8.47 -7.84 22.62
C ILE A 397 8.35 -7.57 24.13
N SER A 398 7.69 -6.47 24.53
CA SER A 398 7.54 -6.05 25.94
C SER A 398 6.64 -6.98 26.77
N GLY A 399 5.73 -7.72 26.11
CA GLY A 399 4.88 -8.72 26.74
C GLY A 399 5.67 -9.92 27.27
N GLY A 400 6.37 -9.75 28.39
CA GLY A 400 6.81 -10.84 29.25
C GLY A 400 5.58 -11.62 29.76
N GLY A 401 5.51 -12.92 29.49
CA GLY A 401 4.53 -13.82 30.11
C GLY A 401 3.07 -13.78 29.62
N GLY A 402 2.70 -12.96 28.63
CA GLY A 402 1.30 -12.77 28.21
C GLY A 402 0.71 -13.81 27.26
N ARG A 403 1.52 -14.50 26.43
CA ARG A 403 1.00 -15.51 25.49
C ARG A 403 0.57 -16.80 26.15
N LYS A 404 1.06 -17.13 27.36
CA LYS A 404 0.48 -18.20 28.21
C LYS A 404 -1.02 -17.99 28.46
N LYS A 405 -1.56 -16.77 28.27
CA LYS A 405 -2.98 -16.43 28.50
C LYS A 405 -3.82 -16.13 27.26
N ARG A 406 -3.28 -15.97 26.04
CA ARG A 406 -4.11 -15.66 24.85
C ARG A 406 -4.51 -16.89 24.04
N ALA A 407 -3.64 -17.89 23.91
CA ALA A 407 -4.06 -19.21 23.43
C ALA A 407 -5.12 -19.82 24.39
N ALA A 408 -4.90 -19.67 25.70
CA ALA A 408 -5.81 -20.14 26.76
C ALA A 408 -7.13 -19.33 26.94
N ARG A 409 -7.32 -18.20 26.25
CA ARG A 409 -8.56 -17.38 26.39
C ARG A 409 -9.52 -17.47 25.21
N SER A 410 -9.10 -18.06 24.08
CA SER A 410 -9.97 -18.30 22.92
C SER A 410 -10.59 -19.70 22.93
N SER A 411 -10.11 -20.60 23.77
CA SER A 411 -10.69 -21.93 24.00
C SER A 411 -10.50 -22.27 25.47
N GLY A 412 -11.53 -22.75 26.15
CA GLY A 412 -11.43 -23.32 27.50
C GLY A 412 -10.64 -24.63 27.54
N SER A 413 -9.57 -24.74 26.75
CA SER A 413 -8.78 -25.95 26.53
C SER A 413 -7.60 -25.99 27.50
N ASN A 414 -7.44 -27.14 28.15
CA ASN A 414 -6.38 -27.49 29.10
C ASN A 414 -5.03 -27.84 28.41
N SER A 415 -4.77 -27.38 27.17
CA SER A 415 -3.56 -27.78 26.43
C SER A 415 -2.31 -26.99 26.86
N ASN A 416 -1.24 -27.69 27.26
CA ASN A 416 0.08 -27.13 27.61
C ASN A 416 1.01 -26.90 26.39
N TYR A 417 0.50 -26.90 25.15
CA TYR A 417 1.33 -26.85 23.95
C TYR A 417 1.83 -25.44 23.62
N ASP A 418 3.14 -25.23 23.78
CA ASP A 418 3.85 -24.04 23.31
C ASP A 418 4.23 -24.19 21.83
N GLY A 419 3.40 -23.64 20.93
CA GLY A 419 3.64 -23.69 19.47
C GLY A 419 4.87 -22.89 19.01
N TYR A 420 5.24 -23.04 17.73
CA TYR A 420 6.48 -22.49 17.17
C TYR A 420 6.69 -20.98 17.41
N GLU A 421 5.62 -20.17 17.41
CA GLU A 421 5.71 -18.72 17.63
C GLU A 421 6.31 -18.38 19.01
N SER A 422 5.98 -19.17 20.04
CA SER A 422 6.50 -18.96 21.40
C SER A 422 8.03 -19.15 21.42
N LYS A 423 8.50 -20.24 20.79
CA LYS A 423 9.92 -20.54 20.62
C LYS A 423 10.63 -19.42 19.86
N PHE A 424 10.04 -18.93 18.78
CA PHE A 424 10.58 -17.81 18.00
C PHE A 424 10.74 -16.53 18.83
N TYR A 425 9.69 -16.08 19.51
CA TYR A 425 9.75 -14.86 20.32
C TYR A 425 10.70 -14.99 21.51
N ASN A 426 10.88 -16.18 22.08
CA ASN A 426 11.88 -16.41 23.12
C ASN A 426 13.30 -16.19 22.61
N ILE A 427 13.62 -16.69 21.40
CA ILE A 427 14.91 -16.43 20.76
C ILE A 427 15.06 -14.94 20.44
N LEU A 428 14.05 -14.34 19.79
CA LEU A 428 14.08 -12.93 19.39
C LEU A 428 14.29 -12.00 20.59
N LYS A 429 13.61 -12.23 21.72
CA LYS A 429 13.78 -11.44 22.95
C LYS A 429 15.14 -11.66 23.63
N GLY A 430 15.75 -12.82 23.41
CA GLY A 430 17.02 -13.20 24.03
C GLY A 430 18.27 -12.67 23.32
N ILE A 431 18.11 -12.05 22.14
CA ILE A 431 19.22 -11.55 21.32
C ILE A 431 19.18 -10.02 21.21
N PRO A 432 20.31 -9.31 21.15
CA PRO A 432 20.31 -7.85 21.02
C PRO A 432 19.62 -7.34 19.76
N GLU A 433 19.68 -8.11 18.67
CA GLU A 433 19.06 -7.77 17.38
C GLU A 433 17.53 -7.77 17.43
N GLY A 434 16.90 -8.38 18.44
CA GLY A 434 15.45 -8.46 18.56
C GLY A 434 14.78 -7.26 19.23
N GLY A 435 15.55 -6.29 19.72
CA GLY A 435 15.01 -5.00 20.16
C GLY A 435 14.37 -4.23 19.00
N LEU A 436 13.35 -3.41 19.29
CA LEU A 436 12.61 -2.66 18.26
C LEU A 436 13.55 -1.83 17.38
N ASP A 437 14.43 -1.03 17.98
CA ASP A 437 15.30 -0.14 17.22
C ASP A 437 16.26 -0.90 16.31
N LYS A 438 16.73 -2.08 16.73
CA LYS A 438 17.58 -2.96 15.91
C LYS A 438 16.80 -3.61 14.78
N PHE A 439 15.57 -4.04 15.03
CA PHE A 439 14.70 -4.55 13.99
C PHE A 439 14.38 -3.48 12.94
N LEU A 440 14.06 -2.25 13.36
CA LEU A 440 13.82 -1.12 12.45
C LEU A 440 15.09 -0.73 11.66
N ASP A 441 16.27 -0.77 12.28
CA ASP A 441 17.56 -0.59 11.60
C ASP A 441 17.81 -1.69 10.54
N LEU A 442 17.40 -2.93 10.80
CA LEU A 442 17.48 -4.00 9.81
C LEU A 442 16.50 -3.81 8.64
N LEU A 443 15.30 -3.26 8.88
CA LEU A 443 14.38 -2.88 7.79
C LEU A 443 14.97 -1.79 6.89
N ASN A 444 15.74 -0.85 7.44
CA ASN A 444 16.43 0.18 6.65
C ASN A 444 17.46 -0.42 5.68
N LYS A 445 18.05 -1.58 6.03
CA LYS A 445 19.12 -2.23 5.28
C LYS A 445 18.64 -3.13 4.16
N GLU A 446 17.33 -3.31 4.01
CA GLU A 446 16.77 -4.03 2.87
C GLU A 446 17.23 -3.37 1.55
N GLU A 447 17.65 -4.17 0.56
CA GLU A 447 18.28 -3.64 -0.67
C GLU A 447 17.41 -2.60 -1.40
N VAL A 448 16.09 -2.81 -1.37
CA VAL A 448 15.13 -1.88 -1.95
C VAL A 448 15.00 -0.57 -1.15
N CYS A 449 15.41 -0.55 0.12
CA CYS A 449 15.35 0.61 1.01
C CYS A 449 16.64 1.46 1.03
N THR A 450 17.77 0.95 0.52
CA THR A 450 19.07 1.64 0.63
C THR A 450 19.41 2.60 -0.53
N LYS A 451 18.68 2.57 -1.65
CA LYS A 451 18.98 3.37 -2.85
C LYS A 451 18.05 4.60 -2.98
N PHE A 452 18.11 5.53 -2.03
CA PHE A 452 17.43 6.83 -2.10
C PHE A 452 18.45 7.96 -1.99
N SER A 453 18.33 8.99 -2.83
CA SER A 453 19.11 10.22 -2.68
C SER A 453 18.62 11.07 -1.49
N GLU A 454 19.45 11.98 -0.98
CA GLU A 454 19.03 12.91 0.09
C GLU A 454 17.80 13.74 -0.30
N ASP A 455 17.70 14.04 -1.59
CA ASP A 455 16.60 14.79 -2.22
C ASP A 455 15.27 14.03 -2.25
N GLU A 456 15.35 12.70 -2.23
CA GLU A 456 14.22 11.78 -2.19
C GLU A 456 13.79 11.42 -0.75
N GLY A 457 14.59 11.85 0.23
CA GLY A 457 14.41 11.57 1.64
C GLY A 457 14.93 10.17 2.00
N THR A 458 15.97 10.13 2.83
CA THR A 458 16.59 8.90 3.31
C THR A 458 15.59 8.05 4.09
N ILE A 459 15.56 6.75 3.81
CA ILE A 459 14.77 5.80 4.60
C ILE A 459 15.47 5.54 5.92
N ASP A 460 14.78 5.90 7.00
CA ASP A 460 15.18 5.58 8.35
C ASP A 460 13.95 5.40 9.26
N PHE A 461 13.55 4.15 9.45
CA PHE A 461 12.44 3.77 10.31
C PHE A 461 12.74 3.95 11.81
N THR A 462 14.01 4.16 12.20
CA THR A 462 14.41 4.34 13.60
C THR A 462 14.12 5.76 14.11
N LYS A 463 14.09 6.75 13.20
CA LYS A 463 13.85 8.15 13.58
C LYS A 463 12.42 8.34 14.07
N HIS A 464 12.29 9.03 15.20
CA HIS A 464 11.01 9.45 15.73
C HIS A 464 10.48 10.65 14.93
N ASP A 465 9.27 10.53 14.40
CA ASP A 465 8.52 11.64 13.82
C ASP A 465 8.10 12.60 14.95
N ASN A 466 9.01 13.46 15.40
CA ASN A 466 8.66 14.61 16.21
C ASN A 466 8.01 15.66 15.31
N LYS A 467 6.88 16.22 15.73
CA LYS A 467 6.10 17.24 15.00
C LYS A 467 6.88 18.53 14.65
N ASN A 468 8.09 18.70 15.19
CA ASN A 468 8.87 19.95 15.14
C ASN A 468 10.20 19.84 14.39
N ASN A 469 10.46 18.76 13.63
CA ASN A 469 11.77 18.61 13.00
C ASN A 469 11.68 18.72 11.48
N ASP A 470 12.38 19.72 10.94
CA ASP A 470 12.71 19.93 9.51
C ASP A 470 13.58 18.80 8.91
N GLN A 471 13.55 17.60 9.50
CA GLN A 471 14.35 16.46 9.06
C GLN A 471 13.62 15.68 7.97
N LYS A 472 14.28 15.56 6.81
CA LYS A 472 13.90 14.75 5.63
C LYS A 472 13.90 13.24 5.93
N GLY A 473 13.04 12.81 6.86
CA GLY A 473 12.91 11.41 7.28
C GLY A 473 12.08 10.54 6.33
N THR A 474 11.81 9.30 6.75
CA THR A 474 11.11 8.27 5.96
C THR A 474 9.78 8.75 5.37
N PHE A 475 8.99 9.48 6.16
CA PHE A 475 7.66 9.98 5.78
C PHE A 475 7.65 11.47 5.38
N TYR A 476 8.78 11.99 4.89
CA TYR A 476 8.87 13.35 4.35
C TYR A 476 8.14 13.50 3.01
N TYR A 477 7.37 14.59 2.87
CA TYR A 477 6.46 14.87 1.75
C TYR A 477 7.13 15.23 0.41
N SER A 478 8.45 15.08 0.30
CA SER A 478 9.31 15.45 -0.83
C SER A 478 9.56 16.96 -0.97
N LYS A 479 10.81 17.33 -1.25
CA LYS A 479 11.23 18.72 -1.48
C LYS A 479 10.59 19.34 -2.72
N TYR A 480 10.21 18.48 -3.68
CA TYR A 480 9.55 18.94 -4.91
C TYR A 480 8.13 19.45 -4.65
N CYS A 481 7.54 19.08 -3.51
CA CYS A 481 6.20 19.47 -3.08
C CYS A 481 6.19 20.62 -2.07
N GLU A 482 7.33 21.27 -1.85
CA GLU A 482 7.41 22.46 -1.01
C GLU A 482 6.73 23.67 -1.67
N ILE A 483 6.37 24.65 -0.86
CA ILE A 483 5.81 25.92 -1.31
C ILE A 483 6.89 26.74 -2.03
N CYS A 484 6.50 27.69 -2.89
CA CYS A 484 7.50 28.56 -3.52
C CYS A 484 8.27 29.38 -2.47
N PRO A 485 9.56 29.66 -2.71
CA PRO A 485 10.31 30.66 -1.96
C PRO A 485 9.56 32.00 -1.94
N GLU A 486 9.79 32.81 -0.90
CA GLU A 486 9.01 34.05 -0.70
C GLU A 486 9.12 35.01 -1.88
N CYS A 487 10.31 35.13 -2.46
CA CYS A 487 10.58 35.97 -3.63
C CYS A 487 10.50 35.22 -4.97
N GLY A 488 10.20 33.92 -4.95
CA GLY A 488 10.29 33.05 -6.11
C GLY A 488 11.74 32.75 -6.53
N VAL A 489 11.90 32.17 -7.72
CA VAL A 489 13.20 31.74 -8.27
C VAL A 489 13.47 32.33 -9.65
N ARG A 490 14.73 32.41 -10.06
CA ARG A 490 15.11 32.87 -11.41
C ARG A 490 14.79 31.81 -12.47
N LYS A 491 14.25 32.22 -13.62
CA LYS A 491 14.03 31.31 -14.76
C LYS A 491 15.38 30.82 -15.29
N GLY A 492 15.52 29.52 -15.55
CA GLY A 492 16.74 28.90 -16.05
C GLY A 492 17.69 28.40 -14.95
N THR A 493 18.07 29.24 -13.98
CA THR A 493 18.96 28.80 -12.87
C THR A 493 18.20 28.25 -11.67
N PHE A 494 16.96 28.67 -11.46
CA PHE A 494 16.09 28.33 -10.33
C PHE A 494 16.67 28.63 -8.94
N GLU A 495 17.62 29.57 -8.89
CA GLU A 495 18.10 30.16 -7.64
C GLU A 495 17.04 31.11 -7.07
N GLU A 496 16.91 31.15 -5.75
CA GLU A 496 16.00 32.08 -5.07
C GLU A 496 16.36 33.53 -5.42
N LYS A 497 15.33 34.35 -5.72
CA LYS A 497 15.55 35.77 -6.01
C LYS A 497 15.99 36.48 -4.73
N PRO A 498 17.00 37.37 -4.79
CA PRO A 498 17.48 38.08 -3.61
C PRO A 498 16.43 39.05 -3.06
N LYS A 499 16.58 39.37 -1.78
CA LYS A 499 15.90 40.49 -1.11
C LYS A 499 16.81 41.71 -1.14
N ASN A 500 16.26 42.90 -1.35
CA ASN A 500 17.00 44.16 -1.23
C ASN A 500 17.38 44.45 0.23
N GLU A 501 18.16 45.52 0.48
CA GLU A 501 18.61 45.90 1.83
C GLU A 501 17.45 46.18 2.82
N SER A 502 16.27 46.52 2.31
CA SER A 502 15.05 46.73 3.10
C SER A 502 14.23 45.44 3.31
N GLY A 503 14.71 44.30 2.82
CA GLY A 503 14.05 43.00 2.92
C GLY A 503 12.94 42.76 1.88
N GLU A 504 12.78 43.64 0.89
CA GLU A 504 11.76 43.52 -0.15
C GLU A 504 12.28 42.66 -1.31
N CYS A 505 11.39 41.85 -1.89
CA CYS A 505 11.72 41.04 -3.06
C CYS A 505 11.84 41.91 -4.31
N ASP A 506 12.86 41.67 -5.14
CA ASP A 506 12.91 42.22 -6.49
C ASP A 506 11.80 41.63 -7.37
N GLY A 507 11.25 42.42 -8.29
CA GLY A 507 10.23 41.98 -9.26
C GLY A 507 8.98 42.83 -9.32
N LYS A 508 7.99 42.35 -10.09
CA LYS A 508 6.78 43.07 -10.51
C LYS A 508 5.97 43.69 -9.37
N LYS A 509 5.29 44.80 -9.66
CA LYS A 509 4.27 45.42 -8.79
C LYS A 509 2.91 44.76 -9.03
N LEU A 510 1.97 44.99 -8.11
CA LEU A 510 0.57 44.60 -8.32
C LEU A 510 -0.04 45.47 -9.42
N TYR A 511 -0.92 44.87 -10.23
CA TYR A 511 -1.67 45.55 -11.27
C TYR A 511 -2.73 46.46 -10.68
N THR A 512 -2.97 47.59 -11.35
CA THR A 512 -4.03 48.55 -11.02
C THR A 512 -5.14 48.44 -12.05
N ILE A 513 -6.39 48.61 -11.60
CA ILE A 513 -7.59 48.59 -12.43
C ILE A 513 -8.06 50.02 -12.63
N THR A 514 -8.48 50.35 -13.84
CA THR A 514 -9.01 51.66 -14.22
C THR A 514 -10.26 52.01 -13.39
N ASP A 515 -10.43 53.31 -13.14
CA ASP A 515 -11.66 53.82 -12.53
C ASP A 515 -12.86 53.44 -13.41
N TYR A 516 -13.91 52.88 -12.80
CA TYR A 516 -15.18 52.43 -13.43
C TYR A 516 -15.17 51.09 -14.19
N ALA A 517 -14.11 50.28 -14.11
CA ALA A 517 -14.11 48.94 -14.70
C ALA A 517 -15.22 48.03 -14.12
N GLU A 518 -15.92 47.29 -14.99
CA GLU A 518 -16.91 46.29 -14.58
C GLU A 518 -16.23 44.95 -14.27
N SER A 519 -16.52 44.36 -13.11
CA SER A 519 -16.00 43.03 -12.75
C SER A 519 -16.98 41.91 -13.03
N THR A 520 -16.47 40.73 -13.37
CA THR A 520 -17.18 39.47 -13.15
C THR A 520 -16.86 38.97 -11.73
N ASP A 521 -17.89 38.84 -10.90
CA ASP A 521 -17.76 38.34 -9.53
C ASP A 521 -17.79 36.80 -9.51
N ILE A 522 -16.71 36.19 -9.01
CA ILE A 522 -16.55 34.73 -8.91
C ILE A 522 -16.26 34.37 -7.44
N ASN A 523 -17.30 33.87 -6.77
CA ASN A 523 -17.22 33.46 -5.37
C ASN A 523 -16.82 31.99 -5.27
N VAL A 524 -15.53 31.72 -5.01
CA VAL A 524 -14.96 30.36 -5.02
C VAL A 524 -15.02 29.74 -3.63
N LEU A 525 -15.67 28.60 -3.49
CA LEU A 525 -15.56 27.76 -2.31
C LEU A 525 -14.14 27.18 -2.23
N SER A 526 -13.37 27.64 -1.23
CA SER A 526 -11.94 27.31 -1.06
C SER A 526 -11.68 26.70 0.30
N PHE A 527 -11.25 25.44 0.28
CA PHE A 527 -10.91 24.70 1.49
C PHE A 527 -9.41 24.76 1.85
N GLY A 528 -8.66 25.63 1.19
CA GLY A 528 -7.21 25.78 1.37
C GLY A 528 -6.39 24.78 0.56
N ASP A 529 -5.07 24.82 0.77
CA ASP A 529 -4.10 24.04 0.00
C ASP A 529 -3.64 22.76 0.71
N GLU A 530 -3.72 22.76 2.04
CA GLU A 530 -3.32 21.61 2.86
C GLU A 530 -4.47 20.64 3.06
N ARG A 531 -4.20 19.35 2.88
CA ARG A 531 -5.21 18.27 2.97
C ARG A 531 -5.99 18.25 4.29
N ASP A 532 -5.32 18.42 5.43
CA ASP A 532 -6.00 18.45 6.73
C ASP A 532 -6.90 19.67 6.89
N GLN A 533 -6.50 20.81 6.32
CA GLN A 533 -7.34 22.00 6.24
C GLN A 533 -8.54 21.76 5.33
N ILE A 534 -8.32 21.15 4.15
CA ILE A 534 -9.38 20.81 3.19
C ILE A 534 -10.43 19.94 3.85
N LYS A 535 -10.00 18.84 4.47
CA LYS A 535 -10.88 17.90 5.16
C LYS A 535 -11.68 18.57 6.27
N LYS A 536 -11.02 19.37 7.12
CA LYS A 536 -11.67 20.10 8.21
C LYS A 536 -12.71 21.08 7.67
N LYS A 537 -12.38 21.86 6.65
CA LYS A 537 -13.29 22.84 6.05
C LYS A 537 -14.44 22.19 5.27
N ILE A 538 -14.24 21.03 4.64
CA ILE A 538 -15.34 20.22 4.08
C ILE A 538 -16.30 19.75 5.18
N ASP A 539 -15.78 19.32 6.33
CA ASP A 539 -16.62 18.93 7.47
C ASP A 539 -17.39 20.14 8.02
N GLU A 540 -16.73 21.30 8.16
CA GLU A 540 -17.38 22.57 8.54
C GLU A 540 -18.46 23.00 7.54
N PHE A 541 -18.22 22.84 6.24
CA PHE A 541 -19.20 23.07 5.17
C PHE A 541 -20.41 22.12 5.29
N CYS A 542 -20.21 20.89 5.74
CA CYS A 542 -21.30 19.92 5.88
C CYS A 542 -22.15 20.09 7.13
N ASP A 543 -21.58 20.60 8.22
CA ASP A 543 -22.29 20.71 9.49
C ASP A 543 -23.17 21.96 9.60
N LYS A 544 -22.94 22.96 8.75
CA LYS A 544 -23.71 24.21 8.75
C LYS A 544 -24.68 24.24 7.56
N ASN A 545 -25.94 24.60 7.84
CA ASN A 545 -26.95 24.84 6.80
C ASN A 545 -26.88 26.27 6.24
N ASP A 546 -26.11 27.16 6.89
CA ASP A 546 -25.99 28.56 6.49
C ASP A 546 -24.64 28.80 5.81
N ILE A 547 -24.73 29.22 4.55
CA ILE A 547 -23.69 29.08 3.51
C ILE A 547 -22.90 30.39 3.31
N ASN A 548 -23.29 31.47 3.99
CA ASN A 548 -22.78 32.82 3.74
C ASN A 548 -21.73 33.31 4.73
N LYS A 549 -20.98 32.42 5.38
CA LYS A 549 -19.76 32.88 6.06
C LYS A 549 -18.67 33.13 5.00
N GLN A 550 -18.24 34.40 4.91
CA GLN A 550 -17.02 34.86 4.21
C GLN A 550 -15.76 34.04 4.51
N GLU A 551 -15.78 33.16 5.53
CA GLU A 551 -14.64 32.35 5.98
C GLU A 551 -14.30 31.14 5.07
N LEU A 552 -15.27 30.62 4.29
CA LEU A 552 -15.05 29.46 3.39
C LEU A 552 -15.07 29.83 1.89
N THR A 553 -15.41 31.07 1.58
CA THR A 553 -15.56 31.54 0.20
C THR A 553 -14.56 32.65 -0.07
N GLU A 554 -13.76 32.48 -1.10
CA GLU A 554 -12.89 33.50 -1.63
C GLU A 554 -13.65 34.33 -2.67
N GLN A 555 -13.76 35.64 -2.42
CA GLN A 555 -14.50 36.56 -3.27
C GLN A 555 -13.56 37.15 -4.33
N TRP A 556 -13.57 36.60 -5.54
CA TRP A 556 -12.72 37.06 -6.63
C TRP A 556 -13.49 37.99 -7.56
N LYS A 557 -12.83 39.08 -7.96
CA LYS A 557 -13.30 39.98 -9.03
C LYS A 557 -12.36 39.88 -10.20
N CYS A 558 -12.88 39.48 -11.35
CA CYS A 558 -12.12 39.35 -12.58
C CYS A 558 -12.48 40.47 -13.55
N TYR A 559 -11.47 41.11 -14.13
CA TYR A 559 -11.54 42.26 -15.02
C TYR A 559 -10.92 41.90 -16.37
N GLU A 560 -11.41 42.50 -17.45
CA GLU A 560 -10.90 42.24 -18.79
C GLU A 560 -9.54 42.91 -19.01
N GLU A 561 -8.81 42.47 -20.04
CA GLU A 561 -7.47 43.01 -20.34
C GLU A 561 -7.47 44.54 -20.54
N GLN A 562 -8.52 45.07 -21.16
CA GLN A 562 -8.68 46.51 -21.43
C GLN A 562 -8.90 47.37 -20.17
N ASP A 563 -9.28 46.74 -19.06
CA ASP A 563 -9.60 47.43 -17.80
C ASP A 563 -8.36 47.72 -16.94
N ILE A 564 -7.19 47.19 -17.32
CA ILE A 564 -5.97 47.23 -16.53
C ILE A 564 -5.15 48.47 -16.93
N GLU A 565 -4.66 49.23 -15.95
CA GLU A 565 -3.90 50.45 -16.21
C GLU A 565 -2.50 50.15 -16.75
N ASN A 566 -2.16 50.68 -17.92
CA ASN A 566 -0.83 50.51 -18.51
C ASN A 566 0.15 51.51 -17.88
N ASP A 567 1.00 51.02 -16.96
CA ASP A 567 1.98 51.83 -16.22
C ASP A 567 3.33 52.00 -16.95
N GLY A 568 3.46 51.49 -18.18
CA GLY A 568 4.64 51.68 -19.03
C GLY A 568 5.83 50.75 -18.73
N GLN A 569 5.65 49.67 -17.96
CA GLN A 569 6.66 48.62 -17.81
C GLN A 569 6.58 47.58 -18.95
N ASP A 570 7.71 47.24 -19.59
CA ASP A 570 7.74 46.28 -20.72
C ASP A 570 7.26 44.86 -20.33
N ASP A 571 7.47 44.46 -19.07
CA ASP A 571 7.04 43.18 -18.49
C ASP A 571 5.50 43.06 -18.29
N TYR A 572 4.76 44.15 -18.46
CA TYR A 572 3.31 44.27 -18.22
C TYR A 572 2.47 43.63 -19.32
N LYS A 573 2.87 43.81 -20.59
CA LYS A 573 2.11 43.33 -21.75
C LYS A 573 2.27 41.83 -21.99
N ASP A 574 3.41 41.25 -21.64
CA ASP A 574 3.73 39.86 -21.99
C ASP A 574 3.00 38.80 -21.14
N ASP A 575 2.60 39.13 -19.90
CA ASP A 575 1.90 38.17 -19.02
C ASP A 575 0.38 38.32 -19.06
N VAL A 576 -0.15 39.52 -19.36
CA VAL A 576 -1.60 39.79 -19.33
C VAL A 576 -2.24 39.62 -20.72
N ASN A 577 -1.52 39.94 -21.79
CA ASN A 577 -2.04 39.84 -23.15
C ASN A 577 -2.40 38.40 -23.51
N GLY A 578 -3.67 38.18 -23.87
CA GLY A 578 -4.19 36.84 -24.17
C GLY A 578 -4.33 35.92 -22.95
N SER A 579 -4.19 36.44 -21.73
CA SER A 579 -4.40 35.69 -20.47
C SER A 579 -5.84 35.78 -19.93
N GLY A 580 -6.70 36.53 -20.62
CA GLY A 580 -8.09 36.76 -20.29
C GLY A 580 -8.33 37.81 -19.20
N GLY A 581 -7.35 38.68 -18.94
CA GLY A 581 -7.45 39.74 -17.93
C GLY A 581 -6.93 39.30 -16.55
N ILE A 582 -7.44 39.91 -15.49
CA ILE A 582 -6.91 39.73 -14.13
C ILE A 582 -7.99 39.50 -13.09
N CYS A 583 -7.75 38.55 -12.18
CA CYS A 583 -8.59 38.29 -11.02
C CYS A 583 -7.92 38.76 -9.73
N ILE A 584 -8.68 39.50 -8.92
CA ILE A 584 -8.25 40.08 -7.66
C ILE A 584 -9.13 39.54 -6.53
N LEU A 585 -8.50 39.03 -5.47
CA LEU A 585 -9.21 38.60 -4.27
C LEU A 585 -9.61 39.81 -3.42
N GLU A 586 -10.90 39.99 -3.15
CA GLU A 586 -11.40 40.94 -2.17
C GLU A 586 -11.19 40.41 -0.75
N LYS A 587 -10.70 41.29 0.15
CA LYS A 587 -10.18 40.94 1.48
C LYS A 587 -11.01 39.89 2.23
N THR A 588 -10.35 38.86 2.75
CA THR A 588 -10.88 37.99 3.81
C THR A 588 -10.51 38.57 5.18
N ASN A 589 -11.46 38.59 6.13
CA ASN A 589 -11.25 39.13 7.49
C ASN A 589 -10.00 38.55 8.16
N GLY A 590 -8.97 39.38 8.36
CA GLY A 590 -7.79 39.05 9.18
C GLY A 590 -6.41 39.37 8.58
N ASP A 591 -6.28 39.47 7.25
CA ASP A 591 -4.98 39.74 6.62
C ASP A 591 -4.71 41.23 6.40
N LYS A 592 -3.59 41.72 6.95
CA LYS A 592 -3.07 43.05 6.67
C LYS A 592 -2.49 43.08 5.24
N ASN A 593 -3.22 43.74 4.33
CA ASN A 593 -2.70 44.46 3.14
C ASN A 593 -2.22 43.72 1.86
N GLY A 594 -2.62 42.48 1.57
CA GLY A 594 -2.33 41.86 0.26
C GLY A 594 -3.56 41.60 -0.60
N LYS A 595 -3.80 42.39 -1.67
CA LYS A 595 -4.73 42.00 -2.74
C LYS A 595 -4.06 40.87 -3.54
N LYS A 596 -4.42 39.60 -3.30
CA LYS A 596 -3.88 38.49 -4.13
C LYS A 596 -4.33 38.70 -5.56
N GLN A 597 -3.40 38.62 -6.50
CA GLN A 597 -3.66 38.80 -7.92
C GLN A 597 -3.17 37.60 -8.73
N LYS A 598 -3.94 37.26 -9.77
CA LYS A 598 -3.69 36.22 -10.76
C LYS A 598 -4.18 36.71 -12.12
N THR A 599 -3.56 36.29 -13.22
CA THR A 599 -4.23 36.38 -14.52
C THR A 599 -5.52 35.55 -14.49
N PHE A 600 -6.48 35.82 -15.37
CA PHE A 600 -7.68 34.99 -15.43
C PHE A 600 -7.35 33.54 -15.78
N ASN A 601 -6.39 33.29 -16.66
CA ASN A 601 -5.90 31.93 -16.95
C ASN A 601 -5.31 31.24 -15.69
N ASP A 602 -4.49 31.93 -14.92
CA ASP A 602 -3.99 31.40 -13.64
C ASP A 602 -5.11 31.17 -12.62
N PHE A 603 -6.16 32.01 -12.63
CA PHE A 603 -7.35 31.82 -11.81
C PHE A 603 -8.19 30.62 -12.27
N PHE A 604 -8.28 30.36 -13.56
CA PHE A 604 -8.92 29.16 -14.09
C PHE A 604 -8.19 27.90 -13.60
N HIS A 605 -6.86 27.84 -13.74
CA HIS A 605 -6.05 26.73 -13.24
C HIS A 605 -6.11 26.58 -11.71
N PHE A 606 -6.18 27.70 -10.98
CA PHE A 606 -6.46 27.72 -9.54
C PHE A 606 -7.75 26.98 -9.21
N TRP A 607 -8.83 27.34 -9.90
CA TRP A 607 -10.14 26.75 -9.66
C TRP A 607 -10.16 25.26 -9.97
N VAL A 608 -9.60 24.83 -11.12
CA VAL A 608 -9.51 23.42 -11.50
C VAL A 608 -8.71 22.62 -10.47
N ARG A 609 -7.58 23.15 -10.01
CA ARG A 609 -6.76 22.52 -8.96
C ARG A 609 -7.57 22.27 -7.69
N HIS A 610 -8.29 23.27 -7.20
CA HIS A 610 -9.12 23.13 -6.00
C HIS A 610 -10.25 22.13 -6.20
N LEU A 611 -10.93 22.17 -7.35
CA LEU A 611 -11.98 21.20 -7.69
C LEU A 611 -11.45 19.75 -7.61
N LEU A 612 -10.29 19.48 -8.20
CA LEU A 612 -9.68 18.15 -8.22
C LEU A 612 -9.24 17.71 -6.81
N ASN A 613 -8.60 18.59 -6.04
CA ASN A 613 -8.17 18.30 -4.67
C ASN A 613 -9.37 18.00 -3.75
N ASP A 614 -10.43 18.80 -3.82
CA ASP A 614 -11.67 18.60 -3.08
C ASP A 614 -12.33 17.27 -3.46
N SER A 615 -12.34 16.94 -4.76
CA SER A 615 -12.93 15.71 -5.29
C SER A 615 -12.25 14.45 -4.74
N ILE A 616 -10.93 14.51 -4.50
CA ILE A 616 -10.19 13.41 -3.88
C ILE A 616 -10.69 13.13 -2.45
N GLU A 617 -10.96 14.18 -1.67
CA GLU A 617 -11.48 14.06 -0.31
C GLU A 617 -12.96 13.63 -0.29
N TRP A 618 -13.77 14.15 -1.20
CA TRP A 618 -15.16 13.74 -1.36
C TRP A 618 -15.30 12.26 -1.68
N ARG A 619 -14.47 11.75 -2.59
CA ARG A 619 -14.42 10.33 -2.90
C ARG A 619 -14.15 9.49 -1.65
N ASP A 620 -13.20 9.87 -0.81
CA ASP A 620 -12.92 9.14 0.43
C ASP A 620 -14.11 9.18 1.41
N LYS A 621 -14.76 10.34 1.53
CA LYS A 621 -15.89 10.55 2.44
C LYS A 621 -17.12 9.72 2.03
N LEU A 622 -17.32 9.58 0.72
CA LEU A 622 -18.44 8.85 0.09
C LEU A 622 -18.13 7.40 -0.22
N LYS A 623 -16.85 6.98 -0.24
CA LYS A 623 -16.40 5.63 -0.59
C LYS A 623 -17.25 4.53 0.06
N LYS A 624 -17.49 4.65 1.37
CA LYS A 624 -18.27 3.66 2.14
C LYS A 624 -19.77 3.62 1.80
N CYS A 625 -20.30 4.70 1.22
CA CYS A 625 -21.68 4.82 0.77
C CYS A 625 -21.85 4.27 -0.65
N ILE A 626 -20.83 4.43 -1.49
CA ILE A 626 -20.82 3.95 -2.89
C ILE A 626 -20.45 2.46 -2.95
N GLU A 627 -19.39 2.05 -2.25
CA GLU A 627 -18.88 0.68 -2.24
C GLU A 627 -19.62 -0.16 -1.16
N ASP A 628 -20.92 -0.34 -1.33
CA ASP A 628 -21.69 -1.31 -0.53
C ASP A 628 -22.13 -2.52 -1.36
N PRO A 629 -21.45 -3.67 -1.24
CA PRO A 629 -21.83 -4.88 -1.98
C PRO A 629 -23.23 -5.39 -1.62
N GLU A 630 -23.76 -5.02 -0.46
CA GLU A 630 -25.10 -5.41 0.01
C GLU A 630 -26.20 -4.39 -0.36
N LYS A 631 -25.85 -3.24 -0.97
CA LYS A 631 -26.77 -2.13 -1.30
C LYS A 631 -27.67 -1.70 -0.14
N LYS A 632 -27.21 -1.81 1.11
CA LYS A 632 -27.98 -1.50 2.31
C LYS A 632 -27.87 -0.01 2.63
N CYS A 633 -28.98 0.57 3.07
CA CYS A 633 -28.98 1.94 3.57
C CYS A 633 -28.09 2.03 4.83
N LYS A 634 -27.00 2.80 4.74
CA LYS A 634 -26.07 3.04 5.85
C LYS A 634 -26.40 4.37 6.52
N ASN A 635 -26.49 4.35 7.86
CA ASN A 635 -26.74 5.55 8.65
C ASN A 635 -25.70 6.65 8.34
N GLY A 636 -26.20 7.86 8.08
CA GLY A 636 -25.37 9.03 7.76
C GLY A 636 -24.92 9.14 6.30
N CYS A 637 -25.18 8.14 5.43
CA CYS A 637 -24.87 8.29 4.01
C CYS A 637 -25.76 9.33 3.33
N ASN A 638 -27.05 9.41 3.68
CA ASN A 638 -27.94 10.45 3.15
C ASN A 638 -27.39 11.87 3.41
N LYS A 639 -27.07 12.21 4.68
CA LYS A 639 -26.46 13.50 5.05
C LYS A 639 -25.17 13.80 4.27
N LYS A 640 -24.34 12.78 4.02
CA LYS A 640 -23.09 12.95 3.26
C LYS A 640 -23.35 13.19 1.78
N CYS A 641 -24.30 12.47 1.18
CA CYS A 641 -24.69 12.64 -0.21
C CYS A 641 -25.36 14.00 -0.43
N GLU A 642 -26.28 14.40 0.45
CA GLU A 642 -26.89 15.74 0.43
C GLU A 642 -25.83 16.84 0.55
N CYS A 643 -24.85 16.68 1.45
CA CYS A 643 -23.75 17.65 1.54
C CYS A 643 -22.89 17.70 0.26
N TYR A 644 -22.62 16.55 -0.35
CA TYR A 644 -21.88 16.48 -1.61
C TYR A 644 -22.66 17.15 -2.75
N GLU A 645 -23.97 16.90 -2.85
CA GLU A 645 -24.85 17.54 -3.82
C GLU A 645 -24.81 19.07 -3.70
N ARG A 646 -24.89 19.61 -2.48
CA ARG A 646 -24.71 21.05 -2.25
C ARG A 646 -23.35 21.57 -2.70
N TRP A 647 -22.27 20.80 -2.46
CA TRP A 647 -20.94 21.19 -2.93
C TRP A 647 -20.90 21.20 -4.47
N VAL A 648 -21.47 20.18 -5.13
CA VAL A 648 -21.58 20.11 -6.60
C VAL A 648 -22.36 21.32 -7.14
N ASP A 649 -23.49 21.68 -6.52
CA ASP A 649 -24.29 22.82 -6.97
C ASP A 649 -23.56 24.15 -6.81
N LYS A 650 -22.72 24.29 -5.78
CA LYS A 650 -21.82 25.44 -5.66
C LYS A 650 -20.77 25.46 -6.76
N LYS A 651 -20.13 24.33 -7.04
CA LYS A 651 -19.15 24.23 -8.14
C LYS A 651 -19.78 24.49 -9.51
N LYS A 652 -21.04 24.11 -9.75
CA LYS A 652 -21.80 24.49 -10.97
C LYS A 652 -21.99 25.99 -11.08
N GLY A 653 -22.32 26.66 -9.97
CA GLY A 653 -22.47 28.12 -9.94
C GLY A 653 -21.14 28.84 -10.21
N GLU A 654 -20.07 28.41 -9.55
CA GLU A 654 -18.70 28.91 -9.81
C GLU A 654 -18.32 28.73 -11.28
N TRP A 655 -18.53 27.53 -11.82
CA TRP A 655 -18.23 27.18 -13.20
C TRP A 655 -18.98 28.05 -14.21
N LYS A 656 -20.25 28.37 -13.93
CA LYS A 656 -21.04 29.28 -14.77
C LYS A 656 -20.35 30.64 -14.88
N ASN A 657 -19.99 31.26 -13.75
CA ASN A 657 -19.37 32.58 -13.75
C ASN A 657 -17.97 32.58 -14.39
N ILE A 658 -17.23 31.48 -14.25
CA ILE A 658 -15.94 31.29 -14.95
C ILE A 658 -16.17 31.27 -16.46
N LYS A 659 -17.13 30.50 -16.96
CA LYS A 659 -17.46 30.49 -18.40
C LYS A 659 -17.92 31.86 -18.89
N ASP A 660 -18.80 32.51 -18.13
CA ASP A 660 -19.30 33.85 -18.46
C ASP A 660 -18.16 34.87 -18.58
N HIS A 661 -17.08 34.76 -17.77
CA HIS A 661 -15.88 35.59 -17.94
C HIS A 661 -14.98 35.11 -19.07
N PHE A 662 -14.83 33.78 -19.23
CA PHE A 662 -14.03 33.18 -20.30
C PHE A 662 -14.54 33.60 -21.68
N ASP A 663 -15.85 33.72 -21.85
CA ASP A 663 -16.51 34.13 -23.10
C ASP A 663 -16.30 35.61 -23.46
N LYS A 664 -15.87 36.44 -22.49
CA LYS A 664 -15.55 37.87 -22.73
C LYS A 664 -14.17 38.08 -23.37
N GLN A 665 -13.34 37.04 -23.41
CA GLN A 665 -11.97 37.15 -23.91
C GLN A 665 -11.95 37.51 -25.41
N PRO A 666 -11.05 38.41 -25.84
CA PRO A 666 -10.91 38.75 -27.25
C PRO A 666 -10.24 37.61 -28.04
N GLY A 667 -10.43 37.59 -29.36
CA GLY A 667 -9.73 36.66 -30.27
C GLY A 667 -10.48 35.38 -30.62
N PHE A 668 -11.72 35.21 -30.14
CA PHE A 668 -12.62 34.12 -30.52
C PHE A 668 -13.66 34.56 -31.56
N ASP A 669 -14.10 33.64 -32.43
CA ASP A 669 -15.12 33.88 -33.44
C ASP A 669 -16.11 32.71 -33.58
N GLN A 670 -17.05 32.77 -34.52
CA GLN A 670 -18.06 31.71 -34.73
C GLN A 670 -17.45 30.38 -35.18
N THR A 671 -16.26 30.40 -35.80
CA THR A 671 -15.54 29.21 -36.27
C THR A 671 -14.65 28.60 -35.20
N PHE A 672 -14.19 29.39 -34.22
CA PHE A 672 -13.41 28.93 -33.08
C PHE A 672 -13.94 29.55 -31.77
N PRO A 673 -15.11 29.09 -31.29
CA PRO A 673 -15.70 29.60 -30.06
C PRO A 673 -14.89 29.21 -28.81
N PRO A 674 -14.99 30.00 -27.72
CA PRO A 674 -14.24 29.78 -26.48
C PRO A 674 -14.43 28.37 -25.88
N TYR A 675 -15.61 27.77 -26.10
CA TYR A 675 -15.92 26.40 -25.67
C TYR A 675 -14.92 25.35 -26.17
N TYR A 676 -14.45 25.42 -27.42
CA TYR A 676 -13.52 24.42 -27.96
C TYR A 676 -12.19 24.42 -27.23
N VAL A 677 -11.63 25.61 -26.95
CA VAL A 677 -10.38 25.72 -26.19
C VAL A 677 -10.54 25.18 -24.78
N LEU A 678 -11.69 25.47 -24.15
CA LEU A 678 -11.97 24.98 -22.81
C LEU A 678 -12.08 23.45 -22.76
N GLU A 679 -12.77 22.86 -23.74
CA GLU A 679 -12.90 21.41 -23.90
C GLU A 679 -11.54 20.75 -24.13
N ASP A 680 -10.75 21.27 -25.08
CA ASP A 680 -9.40 20.78 -25.39
C ASP A 680 -8.47 20.82 -24.16
N VAL A 681 -8.50 21.89 -23.37
CA VAL A 681 -7.69 21.99 -22.14
C VAL A 681 -8.10 20.92 -21.13
N LEU A 682 -9.39 20.68 -20.95
CA LEU A 682 -9.88 19.65 -20.02
C LEU A 682 -9.51 18.23 -20.50
N GLU A 683 -9.68 17.94 -21.79
CA GLU A 683 -9.42 16.63 -22.38
C GLU A 683 -7.92 16.33 -22.50
N GLU A 684 -7.11 17.24 -23.04
CA GLU A 684 -5.69 16.96 -23.30
C GLU A 684 -4.82 17.17 -22.06
N SER A 685 -5.13 18.17 -21.22
CA SER A 685 -4.24 18.52 -20.10
C SER A 685 -4.59 17.81 -18.80
N TYR A 686 -5.88 17.63 -18.48
CA TYR A 686 -6.30 17.14 -17.16
C TYR A 686 -6.76 15.68 -17.17
N PHE A 687 -7.48 15.25 -18.21
CA PHE A 687 -8.01 13.90 -18.25
C PHE A 687 -6.93 12.80 -18.17
N PRO A 688 -5.77 12.88 -18.88
CA PRO A 688 -4.70 11.87 -18.75
C PRO A 688 -4.12 11.80 -17.33
N ILE A 689 -4.01 12.95 -16.66
CA ILE A 689 -3.52 13.04 -15.28
C ILE A 689 -4.48 12.33 -14.32
N ILE A 690 -5.79 12.56 -14.51
CA ILE A 690 -6.83 11.90 -13.74
C ILE A 690 -6.80 10.39 -14.01
N GLN A 691 -6.62 9.96 -15.25
CA GLN A 691 -6.50 8.52 -15.56
C GLN A 691 -5.32 7.87 -14.86
N GLU A 692 -4.13 8.48 -14.95
CA GLU A 692 -2.90 7.94 -14.37
C GLU A 692 -2.97 7.86 -12.84
N ALA A 693 -3.53 8.87 -12.18
CA ALA A 693 -3.62 8.88 -10.73
C ALA A 693 -4.75 8.02 -10.16
N TYR A 694 -5.83 7.78 -10.91
CA TYR A 694 -7.01 7.10 -10.38
C TYR A 694 -6.95 5.59 -10.59
N GLY A 695 -6.35 5.07 -11.68
CA GLY A 695 -6.12 3.64 -11.92
C GLY A 695 -7.37 2.73 -11.92
N ASP A 696 -8.55 3.25 -11.59
CA ASP A 696 -9.83 2.55 -11.57
C ASP A 696 -10.52 2.72 -12.92
N SER A 697 -10.54 1.63 -13.69
CA SER A 697 -11.16 1.56 -15.01
C SER A 697 -12.63 2.01 -15.04
N THR A 698 -13.38 1.85 -13.93
CA THR A 698 -14.81 2.17 -13.87
C THR A 698 -15.03 3.67 -13.72
N ALA A 699 -14.26 4.32 -12.84
CA ALA A 699 -14.31 5.77 -12.66
C ALA A 699 -13.85 6.51 -13.93
N ILE A 700 -12.80 5.98 -14.59
CA ILE A 700 -12.29 6.54 -15.85
C ILE A 700 -13.33 6.43 -16.98
N GLN A 701 -14.04 5.31 -17.09
CA GLN A 701 -15.12 5.16 -18.08
C GLN A 701 -16.30 6.10 -17.81
N GLY A 702 -16.58 6.42 -16.54
CA GLY A 702 -17.61 7.39 -16.17
C GLY A 702 -17.27 8.83 -16.56
N ILE A 703 -15.98 9.21 -16.54
CA ILE A 703 -15.53 10.56 -16.93
C ILE A 703 -15.53 10.72 -18.46
N LYS A 704 -15.32 9.64 -19.23
CA LYS A 704 -15.37 9.66 -20.71
C LYS A 704 -16.78 9.80 -21.29
N LYS A 705 -17.81 9.52 -20.49
CA LYS A 705 -19.21 9.55 -20.91
C LYS A 705 -19.84 10.85 -20.45
#